data_AF-A0A5D3KHT2-F1
#
_entry.id   AF-A0A5D3KHT2-F1
#
_cell.length_a   1.000
_cell.length_b   1.000
_cell.length_c   1.000
_cell.angle_alpha   90.00
_cell.angle_beta   90.00
_cell.angle_gamma   90.00
#
_symmetry.space_group_name_H-M   'P 1'
#
loop_
_entity.id
_entity.type
_entity.pdbx_description
1 polymer ?
#
loop_
_entity_poly.entity_id
_entity_poly.type
_entity_poly.pdbx_seq_one_letter_code
_entity_poly.pdbx_strand_id
1 'polypeptide(L)'
;MCVGVVAFAELLLGFGSLAASDPVRKSGYAVGTESCGSGDLAFPKVQIDMKAGFCAGLVASEEDHLKFPRSIIQVPGHDLFVVADMGGWGHTDGRLLLLDPHAASGQRFKELLTGVEYPFGLVIGPDRKLYASTAETIFRFDPLADNPRGTVETIIRHMPGRRITLPDGTRLDESAHPLKQFVFDRNGRLFVNVGAHSDDCITPAPITKPCAAAEGASAMAAIWLFTPPSGGIFSALKPNDPDPAHTIYARGLRNSMALALHPNFPDAGYAFLQGENGRDLPDIFKPNEEINAIEQGRHYGWPYCFDLSTPSPEFRLVLQSGVYKSLCTANALYKQPFSLLPPHGAPLAMLYYHGAKFPELERKLLVGLHGYRPTGSRVVIYEVDDHGFPKPAPAPVRYHVSCAADPTHNFQTDAGDVAAAPFEELIAGWHRVNGARPQGAPVGMTVAEDGAIWLVEDKNQTIIRIDRAAGDPPPPLPCDTRSQALIDQLAAFVARDAQNKIRLTTLRKNLVEKHCVGCHSDFGLKAGQSDADKDATVLRFMLSQDGWIYPGDPQSGKLRTRLRGIGAEKLMPPGGENLPKTEPGYAALLATADLLVAKMVPGTRMRVKFGLPQRKFFSKANQECGEIPVAKVVVVTQRNAVDKPGFSRFFRPADPYLNGECSDDDGYFIRQEFLVPVQ
;
A
#
# COMPACT_ATOMS: atom_id res chain seq x y z
N MET A 1 -55.59 -62.52 22.19
CA MET A 1 -55.92 -61.11 21.91
C MET A 1 -55.86 -60.37 23.24
N CYS A 2 -55.03 -59.37 23.54
CA CYS A 2 -53.85 -58.80 22.92
C CYS A 2 -52.94 -58.37 24.08
N VAL A 3 -51.63 -58.56 23.91
CA VAL A 3 -50.55 -58.07 24.78
C VAL A 3 -50.01 -56.79 24.13
N GLY A 4 -49.67 -55.77 24.91
CA GLY A 4 -48.94 -54.57 24.46
C GLY A 4 -48.61 -53.70 25.68
N VAL A 5 -47.50 -53.95 26.37
CA VAL A 5 -46.14 -53.42 26.14
C VAL A 5 -46.08 -51.90 26.27
N VAL A 6 -45.55 -51.48 27.41
CA VAL A 6 -45.13 -50.12 27.78
C VAL A 6 -43.85 -49.77 27.03
N ALA A 7 -43.83 -48.67 26.28
CA ALA A 7 -42.63 -48.13 25.67
C ALA A 7 -42.18 -46.88 26.43
N PHE A 8 -41.04 -46.97 27.11
CA PHE A 8 -40.25 -45.82 27.57
C PHE A 8 -39.55 -45.20 26.36
N ALA A 9 -39.80 -43.92 26.08
CA ALA A 9 -39.01 -43.15 25.14
C ALA A 9 -37.91 -42.40 25.92
N GLU A 10 -36.67 -42.87 25.80
CA GLU A 10 -35.49 -42.12 26.24
C GLU A 10 -35.29 -40.90 25.34
N LEU A 11 -35.31 -39.73 25.96
CA LEU A 11 -34.98 -38.45 25.33
C LEU A 11 -33.45 -38.35 25.22
N LEU A 12 -32.89 -38.76 24.08
CA LEU A 12 -31.49 -38.46 23.73
C LEU A 12 -31.36 -36.96 23.46
N LEU A 13 -31.03 -36.20 24.51
CA LEU A 13 -30.50 -34.84 24.41
C LEU A 13 -29.12 -34.91 23.73
N GLY A 14 -29.12 -34.88 22.40
CA GLY A 14 -27.93 -34.61 21.62
C GLY A 14 -27.45 -33.19 21.92
N PHE A 15 -26.44 -33.07 22.77
CA PHE A 15 -25.55 -31.90 22.78
C PHE A 15 -24.82 -31.88 21.43
N GLY A 16 -25.46 -31.29 20.42
CA GLY A 16 -24.77 -30.85 19.22
C GLY A 16 -23.77 -29.79 19.66
N SER A 17 -22.50 -30.17 19.80
CA SER A 17 -21.40 -29.23 19.81
C SER A 17 -21.57 -28.38 18.55
N LEU A 18 -21.85 -27.08 18.72
CA LEU A 18 -21.68 -26.10 17.65
C LEU A 18 -20.25 -26.26 17.17
N ALA A 19 -20.06 -26.94 16.04
CA ALA A 19 -18.80 -26.94 15.34
C ALA A 19 -18.53 -25.47 15.05
N ALA A 20 -17.48 -24.92 15.68
CA ALA A 20 -16.99 -23.60 15.31
C ALA A 20 -16.63 -23.70 13.81
N SER A 21 -17.48 -23.14 12.96
CA SER A 21 -17.21 -23.01 11.54
C SER A 21 -15.96 -22.16 11.39
N ASP A 22 -15.03 -22.58 10.53
CA ASP A 22 -13.83 -21.79 10.24
C ASP A 22 -14.20 -20.33 9.95
N PRO A 23 -13.43 -19.36 10.48
CA PRO A 23 -13.59 -17.98 10.05
C PRO A 23 -13.36 -17.92 8.54
N VAL A 24 -14.40 -17.53 7.81
CA VAL A 24 -14.32 -17.31 6.36
C VAL A 24 -13.25 -16.26 6.13
N ARG A 25 -12.33 -16.50 5.18
CA ARG A 25 -11.28 -15.54 4.85
C ARG A 25 -11.46 -15.00 3.46
N LYS A 26 -11.43 -13.67 3.35
CA LYS A 26 -11.51 -12.97 2.07
C LYS A 26 -10.37 -11.97 1.99
N SER A 27 -9.52 -12.10 0.97
CA SER A 27 -8.34 -11.23 0.82
C SER A 27 -7.44 -11.18 2.07
N GLY A 28 -7.34 -12.29 2.80
CA GLY A 28 -6.58 -12.38 4.05
C GLY A 28 -7.28 -11.86 5.31
N TYR A 29 -8.43 -11.19 5.21
CA TYR A 29 -9.24 -10.79 6.35
C TYR A 29 -10.08 -11.97 6.85
N ALA A 30 -10.03 -12.24 8.15
CA ALA A 30 -11.02 -13.08 8.81
C ALA A 30 -12.33 -12.31 8.92
N VAL A 31 -13.41 -12.87 8.38
CA VAL A 31 -14.76 -12.32 8.46
C VAL A 31 -15.66 -13.27 9.24
N GLY A 32 -16.35 -12.72 10.23
CA GLY A 32 -17.29 -13.42 11.09
C GLY A 32 -18.74 -13.18 10.66
N THR A 33 -19.67 -13.40 11.60
CA THR A 33 -21.10 -13.10 11.43
C THR A 33 -21.46 -11.64 11.75
N GLU A 34 -20.54 -10.89 12.36
CA GLU A 34 -20.72 -9.46 12.61
C GLU A 34 -20.72 -8.67 11.30
N SER A 35 -21.55 -7.64 11.24
CA SER A 35 -21.62 -6.71 10.10
C SER A 35 -21.32 -5.28 10.54
N CYS A 36 -20.88 -4.48 9.58
CA CYS A 36 -20.69 -3.05 9.69
C CYS A 36 -21.59 -2.35 8.67
N GLY A 37 -22.31 -1.33 9.11
CA GLY A 37 -23.36 -0.67 8.33
C GLY A 37 -24.76 -1.14 8.68
N SER A 38 -25.74 -0.80 7.85
CA SER A 38 -27.16 -1.06 8.11
C SER A 38 -27.92 -1.34 6.82
N GLY A 39 -29.02 -2.08 6.92
CA GLY A 39 -29.85 -2.43 5.77
C GLY A 39 -29.11 -3.34 4.79
N ASP A 40 -29.28 -3.07 3.51
CA ASP A 40 -28.63 -3.76 2.39
C ASP A 40 -27.18 -3.34 2.15
N LEU A 41 -26.72 -2.27 2.83
CA LEU A 41 -25.33 -1.81 2.85
C LEU A 41 -24.59 -2.22 4.13
N ALA A 42 -25.05 -3.29 4.78
CA ALA A 42 -24.35 -3.95 5.88
C ALA A 42 -23.41 -5.03 5.32
N PHE A 43 -22.10 -4.87 5.53
CA PHE A 43 -21.07 -5.79 5.02
C PHE A 43 -20.38 -6.53 6.17
N PRO A 44 -19.80 -7.74 5.93
CA PRO A 44 -19.04 -8.45 6.95
C PRO A 44 -17.98 -7.55 7.57
N LYS A 45 -18.03 -7.41 8.90
CA LYS A 45 -17.13 -6.55 9.65
C LYS A 45 -15.73 -7.17 9.66
N VAL A 46 -14.73 -6.36 9.32
CA VAL A 46 -13.33 -6.74 9.42
C VAL A 46 -12.72 -6.17 10.69
N GLN A 47 -11.79 -6.93 11.28
CA GLN A 47 -11.11 -6.52 12.50
C GLN A 47 -9.99 -5.54 12.15
N ILE A 48 -10.31 -4.27 11.97
CA ILE A 48 -9.34 -3.19 11.77
C ILE A 48 -9.37 -2.30 13.01
N ASP A 49 -8.21 -1.83 13.47
CA ASP A 49 -8.17 -0.92 14.62
C ASP A 49 -8.64 0.46 14.16
N MET A 50 -9.71 0.96 14.78
CA MET A 50 -10.40 2.17 14.35
C MET A 50 -10.72 3.08 15.52
N LYS A 51 -10.89 4.36 15.22
CA LYS A 51 -11.45 5.34 16.16
C LYS A 51 -12.81 4.84 16.69
N ALA A 52 -13.06 5.09 17.97
CA ALA A 52 -14.35 4.78 18.61
C ALA A 52 -15.53 5.35 17.82
N GLY A 53 -16.61 4.58 17.67
CA GLY A 53 -17.79 4.97 16.91
C GLY A 53 -17.77 4.60 15.42
N PHE A 54 -16.70 3.96 14.94
CA PHE A 54 -16.54 3.53 13.56
C PHE A 54 -16.35 2.01 13.45
N CYS A 55 -16.77 1.44 12.32
CA CYS A 55 -16.41 0.09 11.90
C CYS A 55 -16.02 0.06 10.43
N ALA A 56 -15.38 -1.04 10.01
CA ALA A 56 -15.06 -1.31 8.62
C ALA A 56 -15.78 -2.58 8.14
N GLY A 57 -16.50 -2.47 7.04
CA GLY A 57 -17.17 -3.57 6.35
C GLY A 57 -16.47 -3.92 5.04
N LEU A 58 -16.22 -5.21 4.79
CA LEU A 58 -15.62 -5.69 3.56
C LEU A 58 -16.67 -5.82 2.45
N VAL A 59 -16.64 -4.88 1.51
CA VAL A 59 -17.62 -4.79 0.42
C VAL A 59 -17.28 -5.77 -0.70
N ALA A 60 -16.02 -5.74 -1.14
CA ALA A 60 -15.52 -6.58 -2.21
C ALA A 60 -14.09 -7.05 -1.88
N SER A 61 -13.70 -8.16 -2.48
CA SER A 61 -12.42 -8.86 -2.24
C SER A 61 -11.87 -9.48 -3.53
N GLU A 62 -10.77 -10.24 -3.44
CA GLU A 62 -10.22 -11.04 -4.55
C GLU A 62 -11.28 -11.96 -5.19
N GLU A 63 -12.23 -12.46 -4.40
CA GLU A 63 -13.32 -13.33 -4.88
C GLU A 63 -14.27 -12.61 -5.85
N ASP A 64 -14.32 -11.28 -5.80
CA ASP A 64 -15.06 -10.43 -6.74
C ASP A 64 -14.19 -10.06 -7.97
N HIS A 65 -13.04 -10.71 -8.14
CA HIS A 65 -12.10 -10.55 -9.25
C HIS A 65 -11.42 -9.18 -9.35
N LEU A 66 -11.26 -8.50 -8.23
CA LEU A 66 -10.38 -7.32 -8.14
C LEU A 66 -8.91 -7.75 -8.27
N LYS A 67 -8.13 -7.01 -9.07
CA LYS A 67 -6.71 -7.32 -9.29
C LYS A 67 -5.77 -6.33 -8.59
N PHE A 68 -6.00 -5.04 -8.81
CA PHE A 68 -5.17 -3.95 -8.28
C PHE A 68 -5.97 -2.63 -8.25
N PRO A 69 -7.04 -2.53 -7.44
CA PRO A 69 -7.91 -1.35 -7.38
C PRO A 69 -7.14 -0.12 -6.87
N ARG A 70 -7.32 1.03 -7.52
CA ARG A 70 -6.58 2.27 -7.25
C ARG A 70 -7.45 3.40 -6.76
N SER A 71 -8.62 3.61 -7.35
CA SER A 71 -9.56 4.64 -6.92
C SER A 71 -11.00 4.17 -7.05
N ILE A 72 -11.88 4.87 -6.35
CA ILE A 72 -13.32 4.62 -6.32
C ILE A 72 -14.04 5.96 -6.28
N ILE A 73 -15.15 6.09 -7.01
CA ILE A 73 -16.04 7.25 -6.94
C ILE A 73 -17.49 6.83 -7.16
N GLN A 74 -18.42 7.45 -6.43
CA GLN A 74 -19.84 7.19 -6.62
C GLN A 74 -20.34 7.85 -7.92
N VAL A 75 -21.22 7.15 -8.63
CA VAL A 75 -21.96 7.71 -9.77
C VAL A 75 -23.04 8.66 -9.22
N PRO A 76 -23.06 9.95 -9.60
CA PRO A 76 -23.96 10.94 -8.99
C PRO A 76 -25.44 10.56 -9.08
N GLY A 77 -26.14 10.55 -7.95
CA GLY A 77 -27.57 10.20 -7.84
C GLY A 77 -27.87 8.71 -7.92
N HIS A 78 -26.86 7.85 -7.82
CA HIS A 78 -27.01 6.39 -7.86
C HIS A 78 -26.16 5.73 -6.77
N ASP A 79 -26.65 4.62 -6.21
CA ASP A 79 -25.88 3.79 -5.27
C ASP A 79 -24.90 2.84 -5.98
N LEU A 80 -24.27 3.33 -7.06
CA LEU A 80 -23.29 2.60 -7.87
C LEU A 80 -21.96 3.34 -7.85
N PHE A 81 -20.86 2.60 -7.94
CA PHE A 81 -19.51 3.18 -7.90
C PHE A 81 -18.70 2.76 -9.11
N VAL A 82 -17.82 3.63 -9.59
CA VAL A 82 -16.80 3.25 -10.56
C VAL A 82 -15.49 3.04 -9.83
N VAL A 83 -14.81 1.93 -10.15
CA VAL A 83 -13.52 1.55 -9.59
C VAL A 83 -12.49 1.48 -10.72
N ALA A 84 -11.36 2.15 -10.54
CA ALA A 84 -10.21 2.00 -11.41
C ALA A 84 -9.38 0.81 -10.93
N ASP A 85 -9.38 -0.28 -11.70
CA ASP A 85 -8.57 -1.47 -11.42
C ASP A 85 -7.38 -1.51 -12.39
N MET A 86 -6.17 -1.31 -11.88
CA MET A 86 -4.98 -1.15 -12.69
C MET A 86 -4.51 -2.46 -13.34
N GLY A 87 -4.97 -3.62 -12.83
CA GLY A 87 -4.43 -4.93 -13.20
C GLY A 87 -3.07 -5.24 -12.57
N GLY A 88 -2.17 -4.27 -12.51
CA GLY A 88 -0.87 -4.37 -11.84
C GLY A 88 0.21 -3.50 -12.49
N TRP A 89 1.39 -3.44 -11.87
CA TRP A 89 2.54 -2.75 -12.47
C TRP A 89 3.11 -3.54 -13.66
N GLY A 90 3.42 -2.84 -14.74
CA GLY A 90 3.88 -3.44 -16.01
C GLY A 90 2.77 -3.88 -16.94
N HIS A 91 1.51 -3.86 -16.49
CA HIS A 91 0.33 -4.31 -17.22
C HIS A 91 -0.31 -3.20 -18.08
N THR A 92 -0.96 -3.61 -19.16
CA THR A 92 -1.76 -2.74 -20.04
C THR A 92 -3.22 -3.18 -20.13
N ASP A 93 -3.60 -4.23 -19.41
CA ASP A 93 -4.94 -4.82 -19.37
C ASP A 93 -5.82 -4.29 -18.21
N GLY A 94 -5.54 -3.08 -17.73
CA GLY A 94 -6.33 -2.42 -16.69
C GLY A 94 -7.77 -2.17 -17.12
N ARG A 95 -8.64 -1.90 -16.14
CA ARG A 95 -10.10 -1.88 -16.29
C ARG A 95 -10.73 -0.73 -15.51
N LEU A 96 -11.86 -0.24 -16.00
CA LEU A 96 -12.83 0.50 -15.19
C LEU A 96 -14.02 -0.41 -14.93
N LEU A 97 -14.41 -0.55 -13.67
CA LEU A 97 -15.46 -1.46 -13.22
C LEU A 97 -16.60 -0.66 -12.61
N LEU A 98 -17.85 -1.06 -12.88
CA LEU A 98 -19.02 -0.59 -12.17
C LEU A 98 -19.31 -1.56 -11.03
N LEU A 99 -19.23 -1.06 -9.81
CA LEU A 99 -19.59 -1.75 -8.57
C LEU A 99 -21.07 -1.50 -8.26
N ASP A 100 -21.83 -2.59 -8.16
CA ASP A 100 -23.12 -2.64 -7.49
C ASP A 100 -22.93 -3.22 -6.08
N PRO A 101 -23.03 -2.40 -5.02
CA PRO A 101 -22.87 -2.86 -3.64
C PRO A 101 -24.04 -3.71 -3.12
N HIS A 102 -25.18 -3.73 -3.83
CA HIS A 102 -26.36 -4.52 -3.47
C HIS A 102 -26.33 -5.93 -4.09
N ALA A 103 -25.54 -6.13 -5.14
CA ALA A 103 -25.37 -7.42 -5.78
C ALA A 103 -24.66 -8.44 -4.88
N ALA A 104 -24.89 -9.73 -5.12
CA ALA A 104 -24.20 -10.81 -4.40
C ALA A 104 -22.68 -10.80 -4.67
N SER A 105 -21.89 -11.27 -3.70
CA SER A 105 -20.44 -11.47 -3.87
C SER A 105 -20.15 -12.38 -5.07
N GLY A 106 -19.13 -12.04 -5.85
CA GLY A 106 -18.78 -12.64 -7.14
C GLY A 106 -19.57 -12.09 -8.33
N GLN A 107 -20.62 -11.30 -8.10
CA GLN A 107 -21.45 -10.69 -9.15
C GLN A 107 -21.51 -9.14 -9.06
N ARG A 108 -20.70 -8.55 -8.19
CA ARG A 108 -20.75 -7.12 -7.86
C ARG A 108 -20.24 -6.20 -8.97
N PHE A 109 -19.44 -6.72 -9.90
CA PHE A 109 -18.77 -5.89 -10.90
C PHE A 109 -19.25 -6.17 -12.32
N LYS A 110 -19.52 -5.07 -13.04
CA LYS A 110 -19.63 -5.04 -14.50
C LYS A 110 -18.42 -4.33 -15.08
N GLU A 111 -17.76 -4.92 -16.06
CA GLU A 111 -16.67 -4.25 -16.79
C GLU A 111 -17.25 -3.11 -17.66
N LEU A 112 -16.76 -1.89 -17.45
CA LEU A 112 -17.13 -0.71 -18.24
C LEU A 112 -16.17 -0.54 -19.41
N LEU A 113 -14.88 -0.50 -19.10
CA LEU A 113 -13.77 -0.38 -20.06
C LEU A 113 -12.67 -1.38 -19.67
N THR A 114 -11.98 -1.90 -20.69
CA THR A 114 -10.88 -2.87 -20.54
C THR A 114 -9.74 -2.50 -21.49
N GLY A 115 -8.51 -2.92 -21.17
CA GLY A 115 -7.32 -2.52 -21.93
C GLY A 115 -6.92 -1.07 -21.66
N VAL A 116 -7.20 -0.58 -20.46
CA VAL A 116 -6.88 0.77 -20.00
C VAL A 116 -5.49 0.72 -19.35
N GLU A 117 -4.51 1.44 -19.89
CA GLU A 117 -3.14 1.44 -19.34
C GLU A 117 -3.06 2.35 -18.10
N TYR A 118 -2.73 1.76 -16.95
CA TYR A 118 -2.55 2.43 -15.66
C TYR A 118 -3.70 3.39 -15.25
N PRO A 119 -4.96 2.93 -15.20
CA PRO A 119 -6.05 3.75 -14.70
C PRO A 119 -5.82 4.13 -13.24
N PHE A 120 -6.02 5.41 -12.91
CA PHE A 120 -5.89 5.90 -11.54
C PHE A 120 -6.93 6.97 -11.19
N GLY A 121 -6.82 8.19 -11.70
CA GLY A 121 -7.68 9.29 -11.29
C GLY A 121 -9.13 9.06 -11.70
N LEU A 122 -10.07 9.21 -10.76
CA LEU A 122 -11.51 9.21 -10.99
C LEU A 122 -12.10 10.44 -10.30
N VAL A 123 -12.79 11.29 -11.08
CA VAL A 123 -13.36 12.56 -10.57
C VAL A 123 -14.69 12.83 -11.28
N ILE A 124 -15.68 13.34 -10.55
CA ILE A 124 -16.88 13.91 -11.17
C ILE A 124 -16.56 15.34 -11.62
N GLY A 125 -16.63 15.59 -12.92
CA GLY A 125 -16.31 16.87 -13.52
C GLY A 125 -17.39 17.93 -13.32
N PRO A 126 -17.11 19.19 -13.73
CA PRO A 126 -18.05 20.31 -13.62
C PRO A 126 -19.34 20.12 -14.45
N ASP A 127 -19.32 19.24 -15.44
CA ASP A 127 -20.46 18.83 -16.26
C ASP A 127 -21.25 17.65 -15.66
N ARG A 128 -20.94 17.25 -14.42
CA ARG A 128 -21.47 16.08 -13.71
C ARG A 128 -21.18 14.73 -14.36
N LYS A 129 -20.29 14.67 -15.35
CA LYS A 129 -19.83 13.40 -15.93
C LYS A 129 -18.66 12.84 -15.16
N LEU A 130 -18.42 11.55 -15.31
CA LEU A 130 -17.27 10.89 -14.70
C LEU A 130 -16.05 11.00 -15.61
N TYR A 131 -14.97 11.54 -15.06
CA TYR A 131 -13.65 11.65 -15.69
C TYR A 131 -12.74 10.56 -15.14
N ALA A 132 -11.96 9.95 -16.02
CA ALA A 132 -10.97 8.95 -15.71
C ALA A 132 -9.63 9.28 -16.38
N SER A 133 -8.53 8.84 -15.79
CA SER A 133 -7.20 8.94 -16.40
C SER A 133 -6.63 7.58 -16.82
N THR A 134 -5.72 7.61 -17.78
CA THR A 134 -4.71 6.58 -18.02
C THR A 134 -3.33 7.11 -17.60
N ALA A 135 -2.24 6.43 -17.97
CA ALA A 135 -0.89 6.99 -17.86
C ALA A 135 -0.71 8.31 -18.62
N GLU A 136 -1.42 8.50 -19.75
CA GLU A 136 -1.16 9.59 -20.72
C GLU A 136 -2.39 10.45 -21.03
N THR A 137 -3.59 9.95 -20.73
CA THR A 137 -4.85 10.55 -21.15
C THR A 137 -5.75 10.89 -19.97
N ILE A 138 -6.60 11.90 -20.16
CA ILE A 138 -7.81 12.12 -19.36
C ILE A 138 -8.99 12.11 -20.32
N PHE A 139 -10.02 11.37 -19.97
CA PHE A 139 -11.26 11.25 -20.73
C PHE A 139 -12.47 11.24 -19.80
N ARG A 140 -13.65 11.51 -20.34
CA ARG A 140 -14.91 11.34 -19.62
C ARG A 140 -15.82 10.37 -20.37
N PHE A 141 -16.73 9.72 -19.67
CA PHE A 141 -17.67 8.78 -20.27
C PHE A 141 -18.92 8.63 -19.41
N ASP A 142 -19.95 8.00 -19.97
CA ASP A 142 -21.17 7.62 -19.26
C ASP A 142 -21.05 6.17 -18.76
N PRO A 143 -20.90 5.93 -17.44
CA PRO A 143 -20.78 4.60 -16.89
C PRO A 143 -22.10 3.81 -16.90
N LEU A 144 -23.24 4.47 -17.09
CA LEU A 144 -24.56 3.85 -17.07
C LEU A 144 -25.11 3.55 -18.47
N ALA A 145 -24.44 4.03 -19.53
CA ALA A 145 -24.81 3.70 -20.90
C ALA A 145 -24.75 2.18 -21.15
N ASP A 146 -25.60 1.70 -22.07
CA ASP A 146 -25.57 0.29 -22.51
C ASP A 146 -24.20 -0.08 -23.10
N ASN A 147 -23.55 0.87 -23.78
CA ASN A 147 -22.20 0.76 -24.30
C ASN A 147 -21.32 1.92 -23.80
N PRO A 148 -20.73 1.82 -22.59
CA PRO A 148 -19.90 2.88 -22.01
C PRO A 148 -18.72 3.27 -22.92
N ARG A 149 -18.10 2.29 -23.59
CA ARG A 149 -17.00 2.52 -24.54
C ARG A 149 -17.39 3.45 -25.69
N GLY A 150 -18.64 3.38 -26.15
CA GLY A 150 -19.15 4.26 -27.20
C GLY A 150 -19.35 5.71 -26.78
N THR A 151 -19.28 6.01 -25.48
CA THR A 151 -19.49 7.35 -24.91
C THR A 151 -18.20 8.05 -24.49
N VAL A 152 -17.05 7.41 -24.72
CA VAL A 152 -15.74 7.95 -24.32
C VAL A 152 -15.42 9.21 -25.12
N GLU A 153 -15.27 10.31 -24.37
CA GLU A 153 -14.87 11.63 -24.87
C GLU A 153 -13.49 11.96 -24.31
N THR A 154 -12.46 11.94 -25.15
CA THR A 154 -11.10 12.25 -24.71
C THR A 154 -10.88 13.75 -24.55
N ILE A 155 -10.24 14.16 -23.45
CA ILE A 155 -10.04 15.56 -23.08
C ILE A 155 -8.56 15.96 -23.21
N ILE A 156 -7.64 15.04 -22.86
CA ILE A 156 -6.18 15.20 -22.98
C ILE A 156 -5.60 13.85 -23.43
N ARG A 157 -4.61 13.83 -24.32
CA ARG A 157 -4.05 12.58 -24.89
C ARG A 157 -2.54 12.36 -24.70
N HIS A 158 -1.72 13.41 -24.59
CA HIS A 158 -0.26 13.26 -24.67
C HIS A 158 0.46 13.76 -23.41
N MET A 159 0.02 13.33 -22.24
CA MET A 159 0.78 13.58 -21.00
C MET A 159 1.95 12.59 -20.85
N PRO A 160 3.02 12.95 -20.11
CA PRO A 160 4.13 12.03 -19.85
C PRO A 160 3.66 10.75 -19.15
N GLY A 161 3.76 9.61 -19.85
CA GLY A 161 3.25 8.33 -19.37
C GLY A 161 4.29 7.43 -18.72
N ARG A 162 4.08 6.13 -18.88
CA ARG A 162 5.03 5.08 -18.48
C ARG A 162 6.29 5.14 -19.33
N ARG A 163 6.15 5.35 -20.64
CA ARG A 163 7.25 5.42 -21.60
C ARG A 163 7.52 6.88 -21.92
N ILE A 164 8.73 7.35 -21.64
CA ILE A 164 9.09 8.77 -21.80
C ILE A 164 10.47 8.92 -22.42
N THR A 165 10.70 10.05 -23.06
CA THR A 165 12.03 10.50 -23.48
C THR A 165 12.40 11.73 -22.66
N LEU A 166 13.51 11.64 -21.92
CA LEU A 166 14.03 12.74 -21.13
C LEU A 166 14.65 13.82 -22.02
N PRO A 167 14.86 15.05 -21.51
CA PRO A 167 15.41 16.16 -22.31
C PRO A 167 16.79 15.91 -22.92
N ASP A 168 17.58 14.99 -22.36
CA ASP A 168 18.89 14.57 -22.90
C ASP A 168 18.79 13.47 -23.97
N GLY A 169 17.57 13.03 -24.31
CA GLY A 169 17.29 11.97 -25.27
C GLY A 169 17.24 10.56 -24.67
N THR A 170 17.47 10.40 -23.36
CA THR A 170 17.35 9.09 -22.69
C THR A 170 15.90 8.61 -22.75
N ARG A 171 15.72 7.39 -23.27
CA ARG A 171 14.41 6.72 -23.31
C ARG A 171 14.25 5.84 -22.07
N LEU A 172 13.12 5.99 -21.40
CA LEU A 172 12.72 5.16 -20.27
C LEU A 172 11.48 4.37 -20.66
N ASP A 173 11.56 3.05 -20.57
CA ASP A 173 10.41 2.17 -20.79
C ASP A 173 9.47 2.09 -19.57
N GLU A 174 9.99 2.45 -18.38
CA GLU A 174 9.23 2.49 -17.12
C GLU A 174 9.63 3.73 -16.30
N SER A 175 8.84 4.80 -16.41
CA SER A 175 8.90 5.94 -15.52
C SER A 175 8.54 5.53 -14.08
N ALA A 176 9.18 6.12 -13.07
CA ALA A 176 8.93 5.77 -11.68
C ALA A 176 7.50 6.11 -11.22
N HIS A 177 6.95 7.24 -11.67
CA HIS A 177 5.67 7.79 -11.21
C HIS A 177 4.72 8.16 -12.37
N PRO A 178 4.20 7.18 -13.13
CA PRO A 178 3.43 7.44 -14.36
C PRO A 178 1.93 7.68 -14.12
N LEU A 179 1.43 7.49 -12.90
CA LEU A 179 0.00 7.61 -12.59
C LEU A 179 -0.45 9.08 -12.60
N LYS A 180 -1.73 9.30 -12.94
CA LYS A 180 -2.33 10.63 -13.05
C LYS A 180 -3.44 10.78 -12.02
N GLN A 181 -3.14 11.47 -10.93
CA GLN A 181 -4.18 12.06 -10.07
C GLN A 181 -4.51 13.44 -10.61
N PHE A 182 -5.78 13.83 -10.56
CA PHE A 182 -6.20 15.17 -10.97
C PHE A 182 -7.40 15.65 -10.16
N VAL A 183 -7.62 16.96 -10.15
CA VAL A 183 -8.76 17.62 -9.49
C VAL A 183 -9.23 18.82 -10.32
N PHE A 184 -10.52 19.13 -10.21
CA PHE A 184 -11.10 20.36 -10.77
C PHE A 184 -11.30 21.40 -9.67
N ASP A 185 -11.00 22.66 -9.97
CA ASP A 185 -11.53 23.75 -9.14
C ASP A 185 -12.95 24.14 -9.57
N ARG A 186 -13.58 25.04 -8.79
CA ARG A 186 -14.95 25.50 -9.05
C ARG A 186 -15.12 26.28 -10.37
N ASN A 187 -14.02 26.72 -10.98
CA ASN A 187 -14.02 27.39 -12.28
C ASN A 187 -13.81 26.38 -13.44
N GLY A 188 -13.69 25.09 -13.13
CA GLY A 188 -13.46 24.02 -14.09
C GLY A 188 -12.00 23.90 -14.53
N ARG A 189 -11.05 24.60 -13.90
CA ARG A 189 -9.62 24.41 -14.17
C ARG A 189 -9.18 23.05 -13.66
N LEU A 190 -8.36 22.37 -14.47
CA LEU A 190 -7.91 21.02 -14.20
C LEU A 190 -6.44 21.03 -13.78
N PHE A 191 -6.18 20.49 -12.59
CA PHE A 191 -4.85 20.35 -12.01
C PHE A 191 -4.45 18.88 -12.02
N VAL A 192 -3.34 18.55 -12.67
CA VAL A 192 -2.92 17.16 -12.91
C VAL A 192 -1.53 16.92 -12.34
N ASN A 193 -1.37 15.87 -11.53
CA ASN A 193 -0.07 15.35 -11.13
C ASN A 193 0.69 14.82 -12.34
N VAL A 194 1.91 15.31 -12.54
CA VAL A 194 2.88 14.74 -13.47
C VAL A 194 4.13 14.38 -12.65
N GLY A 195 4.13 13.15 -12.13
CA GLY A 195 5.17 12.65 -11.23
C GLY A 195 6.56 12.59 -11.86
N ALA A 196 7.58 12.57 -11.01
CA ALA A 196 8.98 12.47 -11.39
C ALA A 196 9.27 11.17 -12.15
N HIS A 197 10.18 11.25 -13.12
CA HIS A 197 10.67 10.08 -13.86
C HIS A 197 11.48 9.08 -13.01
N SER A 198 12.04 9.54 -11.88
CA SER A 198 12.94 8.78 -10.99
C SER A 198 12.72 9.18 -9.53
N ASP A 199 13.43 8.54 -8.61
CA ASP A 199 13.34 8.83 -7.17
C ASP A 199 13.98 10.18 -6.80
N ASP A 200 15.18 10.44 -7.32
CA ASP A 200 16.08 11.48 -6.81
C ASP A 200 16.70 12.35 -7.94
N CYS A 201 16.37 12.06 -9.20
CA CYS A 201 16.96 12.70 -10.38
C CYS A 201 18.50 12.71 -10.40
N ILE A 202 19.13 11.65 -9.88
CA ILE A 202 20.59 11.54 -9.89
C ILE A 202 21.10 11.12 -11.26
N THR A 203 22.02 11.93 -11.80
CA THR A 203 22.85 11.60 -12.98
C THR A 203 24.27 11.26 -12.52
N PRO A 204 25.10 10.58 -13.34
CA PRO A 204 26.49 10.31 -13.01
C PRO A 204 27.25 11.56 -12.56
N ALA A 205 27.99 11.44 -11.46
CA ALA A 205 28.74 12.54 -10.87
C ALA A 205 29.88 13.03 -11.81
N PRO A 206 30.23 14.33 -11.78
CA PRO A 206 29.72 15.36 -10.86
C PRO A 206 28.38 15.99 -11.32
N ILE A 207 27.42 16.09 -10.39
CA ILE A 207 26.14 16.78 -10.62
C ILE A 207 26.37 18.30 -10.54
N THR A 208 26.32 18.98 -11.67
CA THR A 208 26.60 20.42 -11.80
C THR A 208 25.45 21.22 -12.41
N LYS A 209 24.39 20.55 -12.86
CA LYS A 209 23.24 21.18 -13.52
C LYS A 209 21.94 20.81 -12.79
N PRO A 210 20.89 21.64 -12.90
CA PRO A 210 19.55 21.29 -12.44
C PRO A 210 19.03 19.99 -13.09
N CYS A 211 18.01 19.40 -12.45
CA CYS A 211 17.34 18.20 -12.93
C CYS A 211 16.55 18.57 -14.18
N ALA A 212 17.11 18.37 -15.38
CA ALA A 212 16.52 18.84 -16.62
C ALA A 212 15.06 18.38 -16.83
N ALA A 213 14.75 17.16 -16.40
CA ALA A 213 13.42 16.58 -16.44
C ALA A 213 12.36 17.29 -15.58
N ALA A 214 12.79 18.07 -14.57
CA ALA A 214 11.92 18.83 -13.67
C ALA A 214 11.83 20.32 -14.06
N GLU A 215 12.34 20.71 -15.23
CA GLU A 215 12.42 22.10 -15.67
C GLU A 215 11.66 22.37 -16.97
N GLY A 216 11.36 23.65 -17.20
CA GLY A 216 10.75 24.12 -18.45
C GLY A 216 9.24 23.86 -18.55
N ALA A 217 8.70 23.99 -19.76
CA ALA A 217 7.25 23.90 -20.02
C ALA A 217 6.70 22.46 -19.93
N SER A 218 7.57 21.46 -20.00
CA SER A 218 7.21 20.03 -19.90
C SER A 218 7.75 19.39 -18.61
N ALA A 219 8.00 20.20 -17.58
CA ALA A 219 8.55 19.76 -16.31
C ALA A 219 7.70 18.61 -15.71
N MET A 220 8.35 17.50 -15.39
CA MET A 220 7.83 16.48 -14.48
C MET A 220 8.09 16.90 -13.02
N ALA A 221 7.66 16.08 -12.07
CA ALA A 221 7.65 16.43 -10.65
C ALA A 221 6.89 17.75 -10.41
N ALA A 222 5.69 17.83 -10.99
CA ALA A 222 4.95 19.07 -11.12
C ALA A 222 3.44 18.83 -11.14
N ILE A 223 2.70 19.90 -10.82
CA ILE A 223 1.27 20.00 -11.08
C ILE A 223 1.09 20.82 -12.36
N TRP A 224 0.52 20.20 -13.38
CA TRP A 224 0.15 20.87 -14.63
C TRP A 224 -1.26 21.47 -14.49
N LEU A 225 -1.43 22.69 -14.97
CA LEU A 225 -2.72 23.38 -15.04
C LEU A 225 -3.19 23.46 -16.48
N PHE A 226 -4.38 22.93 -16.72
CA PHE A 226 -5.15 23.12 -17.95
C PHE A 226 -6.33 24.05 -17.66
N THR A 227 -6.53 25.06 -18.51
CA THR A 227 -7.63 26.02 -18.38
C THR A 227 -8.71 25.70 -19.41
N PRO A 228 -9.98 25.49 -19.00
CA PRO A 228 -11.05 25.21 -19.94
C PRO A 228 -11.43 26.46 -20.76
N PRO A 229 -12.14 26.30 -21.88
CA PRO A 229 -12.82 27.39 -22.56
C PRO A 229 -13.83 28.13 -21.66
N SER A 230 -14.39 29.23 -22.18
CA SER A 230 -15.50 29.94 -21.54
C SER A 230 -16.65 28.96 -21.26
N GLY A 231 -17.14 28.94 -20.01
CA GLY A 231 -18.14 27.97 -19.52
C GLY A 231 -17.60 26.88 -18.60
N GLY A 232 -16.27 26.78 -18.41
CA GLY A 232 -15.68 25.91 -17.39
C GLY A 232 -15.69 24.42 -17.72
N ILE A 233 -16.09 24.04 -18.94
CA ILE A 233 -16.17 22.66 -19.38
C ILE A 233 -15.26 22.46 -20.58
N PHE A 234 -14.37 21.46 -20.51
CA PHE A 234 -13.52 21.10 -21.63
C PHE A 234 -14.34 20.45 -22.75
N SER A 235 -14.02 20.83 -23.99
CA SER A 235 -14.53 20.16 -25.18
C SER A 235 -13.86 18.79 -25.37
N ALA A 236 -14.61 17.83 -25.89
CA ALA A 236 -14.03 16.57 -26.35
C ALA A 236 -13.13 16.82 -27.56
N LEU A 237 -11.92 16.26 -27.53
CA LEU A 237 -10.97 16.35 -28.62
C LEU A 237 -11.42 15.48 -29.80
N LYS A 238 -11.35 16.01 -31.02
CA LYS A 238 -11.44 15.26 -32.28
C LYS A 238 -10.07 14.67 -32.66
N PRO A 239 -9.97 13.70 -33.58
CA PRO A 239 -8.71 13.00 -33.85
C PRO A 239 -7.49 13.90 -34.12
N ASN A 240 -7.67 15.06 -34.78
CA ASN A 240 -6.59 15.97 -35.15
C ASN A 240 -6.55 17.25 -34.29
N ASP A 241 -7.35 17.35 -33.23
CA ASP A 241 -7.29 18.50 -32.33
C ASP A 241 -5.99 18.44 -31.51
N PRO A 242 -5.31 19.58 -31.29
CA PRO A 242 -4.21 19.63 -30.34
C PRO A 242 -4.75 19.42 -28.92
N ASP A 243 -3.91 18.92 -28.01
CA ASP A 243 -4.27 18.90 -26.59
C ASP A 243 -4.50 20.33 -26.08
N PRO A 244 -5.37 20.51 -25.06
CA PRO A 244 -5.52 21.80 -24.42
C PRO A 244 -4.17 22.29 -23.90
N ALA A 245 -3.86 23.57 -24.12
CA ALA A 245 -2.62 24.15 -23.65
C ALA A 245 -2.53 24.05 -22.11
N HIS A 246 -1.35 23.70 -21.60
CA HIS A 246 -1.07 23.64 -20.17
C HIS A 246 -0.01 24.65 -19.75
N THR A 247 0.03 24.92 -18.46
CA THR A 247 1.13 25.63 -17.78
C THR A 247 1.59 24.83 -16.59
N ILE A 248 2.84 25.03 -16.15
CA ILE A 248 3.32 24.46 -14.89
C ILE A 248 2.78 25.32 -13.74
N TYR A 249 1.83 24.78 -12.98
CA TYR A 249 1.25 25.50 -11.84
C TYR A 249 2.21 25.54 -10.66
N ALA A 250 2.81 24.40 -10.33
CA ALA A 250 3.80 24.22 -9.27
C ALA A 250 4.79 23.12 -9.67
N ARG A 251 6.03 23.19 -9.19
CA ARG A 251 7.07 22.20 -9.50
C ARG A 251 7.94 21.86 -8.30
N GLY A 252 8.79 20.84 -8.45
CA GLY A 252 9.60 20.32 -7.35
C GLY A 252 8.77 19.48 -6.37
N LEU A 253 7.76 18.78 -6.90
CA LEU A 253 6.81 17.91 -6.22
C LEU A 253 7.00 16.49 -6.77
N ARG A 254 7.70 15.60 -6.07
CA ARG A 254 8.14 14.30 -6.63
C ARG A 254 6.96 13.49 -7.18
N ASN A 255 5.90 13.32 -6.41
CA ASN A 255 4.72 12.58 -6.82
C ASN A 255 3.46 12.96 -6.02
N SER A 256 2.60 13.77 -6.63
CA SER A 256 1.42 14.38 -6.03
C SER A 256 0.15 13.54 -6.19
N MET A 257 0.11 12.37 -5.54
CA MET A 257 -1.04 11.46 -5.65
C MET A 257 -2.22 11.83 -4.72
N ALA A 258 -1.96 12.58 -3.66
CA ALA A 258 -2.98 13.12 -2.78
C ALA A 258 -3.16 14.62 -3.07
N LEU A 259 -4.28 15.01 -3.66
CA LEU A 259 -4.63 16.39 -3.98
C LEU A 259 -6.00 16.73 -3.41
N ALA A 260 -6.11 17.86 -2.70
CA ALA A 260 -7.39 18.36 -2.19
C ALA A 260 -7.52 19.86 -2.40
N LEU A 261 -8.64 20.27 -2.99
CA LEU A 261 -9.03 21.67 -3.15
C LEU A 261 -10.13 21.98 -2.15
N HIS A 262 -9.97 23.07 -1.40
CA HIS A 262 -11.07 23.59 -0.61
C HIS A 262 -12.21 24.05 -1.57
N PRO A 263 -13.50 23.84 -1.24
CA PRO A 263 -14.62 24.18 -2.13
C PRO A 263 -14.64 25.64 -2.63
N ASN A 264 -14.06 26.57 -1.86
CA ASN A 264 -13.98 27.99 -2.23
C ASN A 264 -12.73 28.36 -3.06
N PHE A 265 -11.78 27.44 -3.28
CA PHE A 265 -10.66 27.71 -4.18
C PHE A 265 -11.16 27.97 -5.62
N PRO A 266 -10.65 28.99 -6.34
CA PRO A 266 -9.41 29.74 -6.09
C PRO A 266 -9.57 31.11 -5.44
N ASP A 267 -10.61 31.34 -4.63
CA ASP A 267 -10.66 32.57 -3.84
C ASP A 267 -9.40 32.71 -2.98
N ALA A 268 -8.94 33.97 -2.85
CA ALA A 268 -7.71 34.27 -2.15
C ALA A 268 -7.74 33.72 -0.72
N GLY A 269 -6.68 33.02 -0.35
CA GLY A 269 -6.52 32.46 0.99
C GLY A 269 -7.13 31.08 1.19
N TYR A 270 -7.83 30.47 0.23
CA TYR A 270 -8.33 29.10 0.39
C TYR A 270 -7.33 28.03 -0.06
N ALA A 271 -7.34 26.89 0.63
CA ALA A 271 -6.33 25.85 0.48
C ALA A 271 -6.44 25.08 -0.85
N PHE A 272 -5.29 24.95 -1.51
CA PHE A 272 -4.97 23.84 -2.42
C PHE A 272 -3.85 23.04 -1.75
N LEU A 273 -4.19 21.83 -1.29
CA LEU A 273 -3.27 20.95 -0.59
C LEU A 273 -2.78 19.84 -1.49
N GLN A 274 -1.52 19.46 -1.29
CA GLN A 274 -0.91 18.30 -1.90
C GLN A 274 -0.17 17.49 -0.83
N GLY A 275 -0.38 16.18 -0.82
CA GLY A 275 0.45 15.22 -0.10
C GLY A 275 1.58 14.74 -0.99
N GLU A 276 2.81 14.89 -0.51
CA GLU A 276 4.03 14.47 -1.21
C GLU A 276 4.38 13.02 -0.88
N ASN A 277 4.81 12.28 -1.91
CA ASN A 277 5.51 11.01 -1.73
C ASN A 277 6.98 11.32 -1.99
N GLY A 278 7.70 11.67 -0.93
CA GLY A 278 9.08 12.17 -0.95
C GLY A 278 10.11 11.18 -1.49
N ARG A 279 11.37 11.61 -1.53
CA ARG A 279 12.49 10.75 -1.96
C ARG A 279 12.65 9.58 -1.01
N ASP A 280 13.14 8.46 -1.53
CA ASP A 280 13.47 7.33 -0.69
C ASP A 280 14.82 7.55 0.03
N LEU A 281 14.82 7.35 1.35
CA LEU A 281 16.04 7.29 2.18
C LEU A 281 16.09 5.98 2.98
N PRO A 282 17.30 5.54 3.35
CA PRO A 282 17.48 4.30 4.11
C PRO A 282 16.85 4.34 5.50
N ASP A 283 16.86 5.52 6.13
CA ASP A 283 16.32 5.70 7.47
C ASP A 283 14.79 5.51 7.44
N ILE A 284 14.23 4.70 8.34
CA ILE A 284 12.77 4.53 8.42
C ILE A 284 12.06 5.76 8.99
N PHE A 285 12.82 6.68 9.60
CA PHE A 285 12.32 7.92 10.16
C PHE A 285 12.67 9.15 9.32
N LYS A 286 13.24 8.97 8.11
CA LYS A 286 13.54 10.06 7.16
C LYS A 286 13.37 9.63 5.70
N PRO A 287 13.06 10.55 4.76
CA PRO A 287 12.56 11.88 5.07
C PRO A 287 11.14 11.78 5.61
N ASN A 288 10.67 12.83 6.26
CA ASN A 288 9.24 12.99 6.48
C ASN A 288 8.54 13.12 5.13
N GLU A 289 7.29 12.69 5.07
CA GLU A 289 6.41 13.07 3.97
C GLU A 289 5.91 14.50 4.21
N GLU A 290 5.29 15.13 3.21
CA GLU A 290 4.96 16.56 3.27
C GLU A 290 3.49 16.81 2.91
N ILE A 291 2.87 17.77 3.60
CA ILE A 291 1.64 18.45 3.15
C ILE A 291 2.06 19.83 2.66
N ASN A 292 1.92 20.08 1.37
CA ASN A 292 2.24 21.33 0.73
C ASN A 292 0.98 22.18 0.53
N ALA A 293 1.08 23.47 0.86
CA ALA A 293 0.10 24.49 0.49
C ALA A 293 0.48 25.07 -0.87
N ILE A 294 -0.21 24.63 -1.93
CA ILE A 294 0.18 24.88 -3.30
C ILE A 294 -0.19 26.29 -3.75
N GLU A 295 0.83 27.06 -4.06
CA GLU A 295 0.81 28.37 -4.70
C GLU A 295 1.42 28.31 -6.11
N GLN A 296 0.85 29.11 -7.01
CA GLN A 296 1.29 29.20 -8.41
C GLN A 296 2.74 29.69 -8.53
N GLY A 297 3.52 29.05 -9.39
CA GLY A 297 4.88 29.42 -9.76
C GLY A 297 5.95 29.08 -8.70
N ARG A 298 5.57 28.47 -7.58
CA ARG A 298 6.50 28.07 -6.51
C ARG A 298 7.22 26.75 -6.82
N HIS A 299 8.36 26.57 -6.17
CA HIS A 299 9.14 25.33 -6.16
C HIS A 299 9.07 24.66 -4.78
N TYR A 300 8.76 23.37 -4.70
CA TYR A 300 8.54 22.64 -3.42
C TYR A 300 9.71 21.77 -2.97
N GLY A 301 10.82 21.84 -3.69
CA GLY A 301 12.13 21.43 -3.17
C GLY A 301 12.72 20.25 -3.89
N TRP A 302 11.93 19.24 -4.27
CA TRP A 302 12.46 18.05 -4.95
C TRP A 302 13.18 18.41 -6.27
N PRO A 303 14.34 17.80 -6.59
CA PRO A 303 15.10 16.81 -5.82
C PRO A 303 16.12 17.43 -4.83
N TYR A 304 16.15 18.75 -4.71
CA TYR A 304 17.19 19.52 -4.02
C TYR A 304 17.01 19.62 -2.52
N CYS A 305 15.76 19.61 -2.06
CA CYS A 305 15.38 19.77 -0.67
C CYS A 305 14.36 18.69 -0.30
N PHE A 306 14.37 18.28 0.96
CA PHE A 306 13.35 17.45 1.58
C PHE A 306 13.10 17.92 3.03
N ASP A 307 12.02 17.43 3.64
CA ASP A 307 11.49 17.95 4.90
C ASP A 307 11.21 19.46 4.77
N LEU A 308 11.68 20.28 5.72
CA LEU A 308 11.43 21.72 5.75
C LEU A 308 12.50 22.55 5.03
N SER A 309 13.75 22.11 5.08
CA SER A 309 14.89 22.90 4.59
C SER A 309 16.16 22.06 4.38
N THR A 310 16.06 20.73 4.42
CA THR A 310 17.22 19.85 4.42
C THR A 310 17.75 19.71 2.99
N PRO A 311 18.99 20.12 2.68
CA PRO A 311 19.53 20.02 1.33
C PRO A 311 19.98 18.59 1.02
N SER A 312 19.61 18.10 -0.16
CA SER A 312 20.15 16.87 -0.74
C SER A 312 21.66 17.04 -1.03
N PRO A 313 22.56 16.31 -0.35
CA PRO A 313 24.01 16.50 -0.46
C PRO A 313 24.56 16.35 -1.88
N GLU A 314 23.89 15.52 -2.69
CA GLU A 314 24.24 15.19 -4.07
C GLU A 314 24.15 16.42 -4.99
N PHE A 315 23.29 17.39 -4.64
CA PHE A 315 23.04 18.62 -5.40
C PHE A 315 23.80 19.84 -4.87
N ARG A 316 24.82 19.65 -4.01
CA ARG A 316 25.57 20.74 -3.37
C ARG A 316 26.06 21.81 -4.36
N LEU A 317 26.56 21.43 -5.53
CA LEU A 317 27.06 22.39 -6.53
C LEU A 317 25.93 23.18 -7.20
N VAL A 318 24.78 22.54 -7.44
CA VAL A 318 23.57 23.20 -7.96
C VAL A 318 23.04 24.22 -6.95
N LEU A 319 23.03 23.86 -5.67
CA LEU A 319 22.58 24.73 -4.58
C LEU A 319 23.53 25.90 -4.26
N GLN A 320 24.72 25.96 -4.87
CA GLN A 320 25.69 27.05 -4.67
C GLN A 320 25.65 28.12 -5.78
N SER A 321 24.92 27.90 -6.87
CA SER A 321 24.95 28.79 -8.03
C SER A 321 23.62 28.84 -8.81
N GLY A 322 23.51 29.80 -9.73
CA GLY A 322 22.35 29.94 -10.61
C GLY A 322 21.03 30.22 -9.86
N VAL A 323 19.92 29.85 -10.50
CA VAL A 323 18.56 30.10 -9.99
C VAL A 323 18.25 29.32 -8.71
N TYR A 324 18.98 28.23 -8.43
CA TYR A 324 18.80 27.37 -7.26
C TYR A 324 19.79 27.64 -6.13
N LYS A 325 20.58 28.72 -6.22
CA LYS A 325 21.46 29.14 -5.13
C LYS A 325 20.64 29.28 -3.84
N SER A 326 21.06 28.57 -2.80
CA SER A 326 20.43 28.57 -1.47
C SER A 326 18.94 28.21 -1.49
N LEU A 327 18.51 27.32 -2.41
CA LEU A 327 17.09 26.98 -2.60
C LEU A 327 16.39 26.62 -1.29
N CYS A 328 16.97 25.67 -0.53
CA CYS A 328 16.34 25.11 0.66
C CYS A 328 16.31 26.05 1.88
N THR A 329 16.91 27.23 1.81
CA THR A 329 17.09 28.09 3.00
C THR A 329 16.69 29.55 2.78
N ALA A 330 17.12 30.19 1.69
CA ALA A 330 17.00 31.63 1.52
C ALA A 330 16.43 32.06 0.16
N ASN A 331 16.22 31.13 -0.75
CA ASN A 331 15.75 31.44 -2.09
C ASN A 331 14.24 31.68 -2.10
N ALA A 332 13.82 32.83 -2.63
CA ALA A 332 12.43 33.20 -2.71
C ALA A 332 11.59 32.31 -3.65
N LEU A 333 12.17 31.41 -4.46
CA LEU A 333 11.43 30.42 -5.24
C LEU A 333 10.87 29.27 -4.40
N TYR A 334 11.57 28.90 -3.33
CA TYR A 334 11.21 27.75 -2.51
C TYR A 334 10.00 28.06 -1.65
N LYS A 335 9.01 27.17 -1.65
CA LYS A 335 7.92 27.15 -0.69
C LYS A 335 8.13 25.93 0.19
N GLN A 336 8.44 26.19 1.46
CA GLN A 336 8.52 25.16 2.48
C GLN A 336 7.15 24.45 2.63
N PRO A 337 7.14 23.14 2.92
CA PRO A 337 5.92 22.42 3.28
C PRO A 337 5.15 23.10 4.40
N PHE A 338 3.82 23.00 4.30
CA PHE A 338 2.92 23.58 5.28
C PHE A 338 2.89 22.75 6.58
N SER A 339 3.00 21.43 6.45
CA SER A 339 3.18 20.49 7.56
C SER A 339 3.94 19.26 7.09
N LEU A 340 4.52 18.51 8.03
CA LEU A 340 5.07 17.19 7.79
C LEU A 340 4.01 16.10 8.02
N LEU A 341 4.24 14.95 7.39
CA LEU A 341 3.54 13.69 7.52
C LEU A 341 4.52 12.58 7.92
N PRO A 342 4.07 11.48 8.56
CA PRO A 342 4.96 10.41 8.98
C PRO A 342 5.87 9.93 7.85
N PRO A 343 7.17 9.74 8.08
CA PRO A 343 8.14 9.27 7.09
C PRO A 343 7.67 8.03 6.33
N HIS A 344 7.82 7.97 5.01
CA HIS A 344 7.39 6.83 4.18
C HIS A 344 5.89 6.51 4.28
N GLY A 345 5.07 7.46 4.71
CA GLY A 345 3.62 7.31 4.80
C GLY A 345 2.94 7.17 3.44
N ALA A 346 3.56 7.64 2.35
CA ALA A 346 3.06 7.57 0.98
C ALA A 346 1.57 7.99 0.84
N PRO A 347 1.25 9.30 0.96
CA PRO A 347 -0.13 9.77 0.85
C PRO A 347 -0.68 9.59 -0.57
N LEU A 348 -1.76 8.82 -0.72
CA LEU A 348 -2.38 8.50 -2.01
C LEU A 348 -3.83 9.00 -2.17
N ALA A 349 -4.46 9.46 -1.08
CA ALA A 349 -5.76 10.10 -1.10
C ALA A 349 -5.83 11.22 -0.06
N MET A 350 -6.55 12.28 -0.40
CA MET A 350 -6.82 13.41 0.49
C MET A 350 -8.17 14.03 0.11
N LEU A 351 -9.07 14.23 1.07
CA LEU A 351 -10.36 14.87 0.85
C LEU A 351 -10.85 15.58 2.11
N TYR A 352 -11.69 16.60 1.92
CA TYR A 352 -12.49 17.18 3.00
C TYR A 352 -13.77 16.38 3.17
N TYR A 353 -14.11 16.02 4.40
CA TYR A 353 -15.34 15.30 4.69
C TYR A 353 -16.52 16.27 4.83
N HIS A 354 -17.60 16.02 4.08
CA HIS A 354 -18.83 16.81 4.07
C HIS A 354 -20.10 15.94 4.15
N GLY A 355 -19.97 14.70 4.66
CA GLY A 355 -21.08 13.75 4.76
C GLY A 355 -21.89 13.95 6.04
N ALA A 356 -23.20 13.67 5.99
CA ALA A 356 -24.05 13.80 7.18
C ALA A 356 -23.85 12.68 8.23
N LYS A 357 -23.21 11.57 7.86
CA LYS A 357 -23.12 10.35 8.70
C LYS A 357 -22.19 10.52 9.91
N PHE A 358 -21.09 11.24 9.70
CA PHE A 358 -20.08 11.53 10.73
C PHE A 358 -19.95 13.05 10.94
N PRO A 359 -20.90 13.71 11.63
CA PRO A 359 -20.82 15.15 11.90
C PRO A 359 -19.52 15.58 12.60
N GLU A 360 -18.91 14.68 13.38
CA GLU A 360 -17.61 14.87 14.02
C GLU A 360 -16.43 14.96 13.04
N LEU A 361 -16.62 14.60 11.77
CA LEU A 361 -15.63 14.74 10.70
C LEU A 361 -15.93 15.92 9.77
N GLU A 362 -17.03 16.66 9.98
CA GLU A 362 -17.46 17.74 9.09
C GLU A 362 -16.36 18.80 8.91
N ARG A 363 -16.05 19.10 7.65
CA ARG A 363 -14.94 19.96 7.17
C ARG A 363 -13.53 19.49 7.54
N LYS A 364 -13.33 18.34 8.19
CA LYS A 364 -11.99 17.83 8.48
C LYS A 364 -11.34 17.27 7.24
N LEU A 365 -10.02 17.29 7.21
CA LEU A 365 -9.21 16.74 6.13
C LEU A 365 -8.82 15.30 6.47
N LEU A 366 -9.20 14.35 5.62
CA LEU A 366 -8.81 12.95 5.74
C LEU A 366 -7.68 12.67 4.77
N VAL A 367 -6.65 11.93 5.22
CA VAL A 367 -5.51 11.52 4.39
C VAL A 367 -5.26 10.02 4.51
N GLY A 368 -5.23 9.32 3.38
CA GLY A 368 -4.88 7.90 3.31
C GLY A 368 -3.39 7.69 3.11
N LEU A 369 -2.75 6.98 4.03
CA LEU A 369 -1.31 6.68 4.01
C LEU A 369 -1.08 5.22 3.57
N HIS A 370 -0.60 5.04 2.34
CA HIS A 370 -0.41 3.72 1.69
C HIS A 370 0.86 2.99 2.15
N GLY A 371 1.81 3.74 2.70
CA GLY A 371 3.18 3.33 2.97
C GLY A 371 3.29 1.94 3.59
N TYR A 372 4.18 1.10 3.05
CA TYR A 372 4.37 -0.26 3.57
C TYR A 372 5.17 -0.30 4.88
N ARG A 373 5.90 0.79 5.18
CA ARG A 373 6.69 0.90 6.41
C ARG A 373 5.77 1.11 7.62
N PRO A 374 6.26 0.89 8.85
CA PRO A 374 5.46 0.96 10.08
C PRO A 374 4.69 2.26 10.33
N THR A 375 5.06 3.34 9.67
CA THR A 375 4.45 4.68 9.70
C THR A 375 3.28 4.86 8.74
N GLY A 376 3.10 3.98 7.76
CA GLY A 376 1.98 3.99 6.81
C GLY A 376 0.80 3.15 7.29
N SER A 377 0.08 2.55 6.33
CA SER A 377 -1.09 1.70 6.54
C SER A 377 -2.12 2.30 7.49
N ARG A 378 -2.62 3.50 7.18
CA ARG A 378 -3.58 4.20 8.06
C ARG A 378 -4.38 5.27 7.33
N VAL A 379 -5.44 5.74 8.00
CA VAL A 379 -6.20 6.92 7.58
C VAL A 379 -6.18 7.91 8.72
N VAL A 380 -5.68 9.13 8.47
CA VAL A 380 -5.53 10.19 9.48
C VAL A 380 -6.52 11.32 9.24
N ILE A 381 -6.87 12.03 10.30
CA ILE A 381 -7.84 13.14 10.33
C ILE A 381 -7.12 14.39 10.86
N TYR A 382 -7.14 15.47 10.08
CA TYR A 382 -6.66 16.77 10.50
C TYR A 382 -7.81 17.72 10.80
N GLU A 383 -7.67 18.43 11.92
CA GLU A 383 -8.39 19.69 12.12
C GLU A 383 -7.85 20.74 11.15
N VAL A 384 -8.75 21.48 10.52
CA VAL A 384 -8.41 22.56 9.59
C VAL A 384 -9.00 23.90 10.06
N ASP A 385 -8.42 25.00 9.60
CA ASP A 385 -8.99 26.33 9.72
C ASP A 385 -10.14 26.55 8.72
N ASP A 386 -10.79 27.72 8.78
CA ASP A 386 -11.91 28.04 7.89
C ASP A 386 -11.52 28.21 6.42
N HIS A 387 -10.23 28.21 6.12
CA HIS A 387 -9.69 28.27 4.76
C HIS A 387 -9.23 26.89 4.24
N GLY A 388 -9.37 25.85 5.06
CA GLY A 388 -9.04 24.46 4.73
C GLY A 388 -7.60 24.06 5.04
N PHE A 389 -6.79 24.90 5.68
CA PHE A 389 -5.42 24.51 6.04
C PHE A 389 -5.40 23.73 7.35
N PRO A 390 -4.63 22.62 7.48
CA PRO A 390 -4.36 21.98 8.75
C PRO A 390 -3.85 22.99 9.79
N LYS A 391 -4.01 22.73 11.08
CA LYS A 391 -3.55 23.68 12.13
C LYS A 391 -2.21 23.23 12.74
N PRO A 392 -1.05 23.83 12.38
CA PRO A 392 0.22 23.45 12.99
C PRO A 392 0.25 23.73 14.49
N ALA A 393 0.85 22.82 15.25
CA ALA A 393 1.17 22.99 16.66
C ALA A 393 2.70 23.12 16.85
N PRO A 394 3.17 23.86 17.87
CA PRO A 394 4.59 23.93 18.18
C PRO A 394 5.13 22.55 18.58
N ALA A 395 6.42 22.31 18.33
CA ALA A 395 7.10 21.08 18.72
C ALA A 395 7.08 20.86 20.25
N PRO A 396 7.04 19.60 20.74
CA PRO A 396 7.02 18.37 19.97
C PRO A 396 5.61 17.97 19.51
N VAL A 397 5.50 17.58 18.24
CA VAL A 397 4.29 16.96 17.67
C VAL A 397 4.62 15.51 17.36
N ARG A 398 3.70 14.59 17.66
CA ARG A 398 3.98 13.14 17.67
C ARG A 398 3.14 12.37 16.64
N TYR A 399 3.67 11.25 16.18
CA TYR A 399 2.99 10.26 15.35
C TYR A 399 3.27 8.84 15.84
N HIS A 400 2.38 7.90 15.49
CA HIS A 400 2.53 6.50 15.88
C HIS A 400 3.35 5.67 14.88
N VAL A 401 4.09 4.69 15.36
CA VAL A 401 4.83 3.71 14.57
C VAL A 401 4.32 2.33 14.93
N SER A 402 3.64 1.68 13.98
CA SER A 402 3.03 0.37 14.22
C SER A 402 4.10 -0.65 14.62
N CYS A 403 3.83 -1.41 15.68
CA CYS A 403 4.71 -2.49 16.15
C CYS A 403 6.13 -2.08 16.59
N ALA A 404 6.39 -0.79 16.79
CA ALA A 404 7.61 -0.35 17.46
C ALA A 404 7.51 -0.56 18.98
N ALA A 405 8.66 -0.82 19.62
CA ALA A 405 8.74 -0.97 21.07
C ALA A 405 8.37 0.34 21.81
N ASP A 406 8.81 1.48 21.27
CA ASP A 406 8.24 2.79 21.56
C ASP A 406 7.35 3.17 20.36
N PRO A 407 6.02 3.13 20.50
CA PRO A 407 5.13 3.36 19.38
C PRO A 407 5.01 4.84 19.03
N THR A 408 5.64 5.77 19.78
CA THR A 408 5.44 7.20 19.58
C THR A 408 6.73 7.91 19.22
N HIS A 409 6.74 8.62 18.11
CA HIS A 409 7.90 9.37 17.62
C HIS A 409 7.54 10.84 17.40
N ASN A 410 8.50 11.74 17.63
CA ASN A 410 8.34 13.16 17.32
C ASN A 410 8.60 13.41 15.83
N PHE A 411 7.86 14.36 15.26
CA PHE A 411 8.27 14.99 14.01
C PHE A 411 9.59 15.75 14.23
N GLN A 412 10.60 15.39 13.44
CA GLN A 412 11.93 15.96 13.55
C GLN A 412 12.60 16.07 12.18
N THR A 413 13.54 17.00 12.09
CA THR A 413 14.49 17.14 10.98
C THR A 413 15.91 16.95 11.50
N ASP A 414 16.92 17.10 10.64
CA ASP A 414 18.32 17.14 11.08
C ASP A 414 18.61 18.27 12.09
N ALA A 415 17.76 19.30 12.16
CA ALA A 415 17.87 20.40 13.12
C ALA A 415 17.19 20.12 14.48
N GLY A 416 16.47 19.00 14.63
CA GLY A 416 15.73 18.63 15.84
C GLY A 416 14.21 18.58 15.64
N ASP A 417 13.47 18.53 16.75
CA ASP A 417 12.00 18.49 16.76
C ASP A 417 11.39 19.73 16.08
N VAL A 418 10.31 19.52 15.32
CA VAL A 418 9.67 20.58 14.53
C VAL A 418 8.18 20.68 14.78
N ALA A 419 7.63 21.86 14.47
CA ALA A 419 6.19 22.05 14.42
C ALA A 419 5.59 21.25 13.27
N ALA A 420 4.39 20.70 13.49
CA ALA A 420 3.60 20.00 12.49
C ALA A 420 2.11 20.13 12.85
N ALA A 421 1.22 19.89 11.90
CA ALA A 421 -0.18 19.72 12.21
C ALA A 421 -0.37 18.38 12.96
N PRO A 422 -0.95 18.38 14.17
CA PRO A 422 -1.35 17.14 14.82
C PRO A 422 -2.55 16.54 14.10
N PHE A 423 -2.69 15.22 14.19
CA PHE A 423 -3.81 14.49 13.61
C PHE A 423 -4.33 13.41 14.56
N GLU A 424 -5.56 13.00 14.32
CA GLU A 424 -6.13 11.79 14.89
C GLU A 424 -6.07 10.64 13.87
N GLU A 425 -6.08 9.40 14.34
CA GLU A 425 -6.13 8.23 13.46
C GLU A 425 -7.57 7.71 13.37
N LEU A 426 -8.16 7.75 12.17
CA LEU A 426 -9.46 7.11 11.89
C LEU A 426 -9.29 5.60 11.85
N ILE A 427 -8.29 5.15 11.09
CA ILE A 427 -7.78 3.79 11.09
C ILE A 427 -6.37 3.88 11.65
N ALA A 428 -6.14 3.24 12.79
CA ALA A 428 -4.84 3.12 13.45
C ALA A 428 -4.29 1.71 13.23
N GLY A 429 -3.00 1.49 13.51
CA GLY A 429 -2.46 0.14 13.72
C GLY A 429 -2.86 -0.91 12.68
N TRP A 430 -3.00 -0.56 11.40
CA TRP A 430 -3.42 -1.52 10.37
C TRP A 430 -2.25 -2.41 9.92
N HIS A 431 -1.43 -2.85 10.88
CA HIS A 431 -0.42 -3.87 10.67
C HIS A 431 -1.07 -5.23 10.46
N ARG A 432 -0.29 -6.14 9.88
CA ARG A 432 -0.66 -7.53 9.71
C ARG A 432 -0.81 -8.19 11.07
N VAL A 433 -1.91 -8.92 11.26
CA VAL A 433 -2.14 -9.75 12.43
C VAL A 433 -2.39 -11.16 11.93
N ASN A 434 -1.58 -12.10 12.43
CA ASN A 434 -1.64 -13.47 12.00
C ASN A 434 -3.05 -14.02 12.19
N GLY A 435 -3.67 -14.53 11.11
CA GLY A 435 -4.99 -15.13 11.22
C GLY A 435 -6.19 -14.19 11.18
N ALA A 436 -5.99 -12.90 11.49
CA ALA A 436 -7.08 -11.93 11.57
C ALA A 436 -7.13 -10.99 10.36
N ARG A 437 -5.99 -10.42 9.93
CA ARG A 437 -5.96 -9.42 8.85
C ARG A 437 -4.59 -9.28 8.17
N PRO A 438 -4.53 -8.92 6.88
CA PRO A 438 -3.30 -8.45 6.26
C PRO A 438 -2.94 -7.02 6.74
N GLN A 439 -1.74 -6.56 6.43
CA GLN A 439 -1.40 -5.15 6.56
C GLN A 439 -2.21 -4.33 5.56
N GLY A 440 -2.76 -3.21 6.00
CA GLY A 440 -3.56 -2.30 5.17
C GLY A 440 -2.77 -1.58 4.11
N ALA A 441 -3.42 -1.24 2.99
CA ALA A 441 -2.82 -0.46 1.91
C ALA A 441 -3.84 0.51 1.27
N PRO A 442 -4.33 1.53 2.00
CA PRO A 442 -5.34 2.44 1.46
C PRO A 442 -4.78 3.22 0.26
N VAL A 443 -5.53 3.26 -0.84
CA VAL A 443 -5.16 4.02 -2.05
C VAL A 443 -6.11 5.19 -2.27
N GLY A 444 -7.18 4.99 -3.03
CA GLY A 444 -8.22 6.00 -3.27
C GLY A 444 -9.37 5.88 -2.29
N MET A 445 -10.00 7.02 -2.00
CA MET A 445 -11.09 7.14 -1.04
C MET A 445 -12.15 8.13 -1.56
N THR A 446 -13.41 7.86 -1.25
CA THR A 446 -14.54 8.75 -1.56
C THR A 446 -15.53 8.78 -0.39
N VAL A 447 -16.32 9.85 -0.31
CA VAL A 447 -17.46 9.95 0.60
C VAL A 447 -18.72 9.74 -0.23
N ALA A 448 -19.49 8.71 0.10
CA ALA A 448 -20.75 8.43 -0.59
C ALA A 448 -21.84 9.44 -0.17
N GLU A 449 -22.91 9.54 -0.95
CA GLU A 449 -24.06 10.42 -0.72
C GLU A 449 -24.74 10.17 0.63
N ASP A 450 -24.69 8.92 1.13
CA ASP A 450 -25.19 8.57 2.46
C ASP A 450 -24.24 8.98 3.62
N GLY A 451 -23.08 9.54 3.28
CA GLY A 451 -22.02 9.99 4.18
C GLY A 451 -21.04 8.91 4.63
N ALA A 452 -21.16 7.64 4.17
CA ALA A 452 -20.17 6.61 4.43
C ALA A 452 -18.86 6.94 3.71
N ILE A 453 -17.73 6.52 4.29
CA ILE A 453 -16.43 6.62 3.62
C ILE A 453 -16.13 5.29 2.96
N TRP A 454 -15.72 5.32 1.69
CA TRP A 454 -15.35 4.14 0.92
C TRP A 454 -13.90 4.27 0.51
N LEU A 455 -13.12 3.20 0.70
CA LEU A 455 -11.71 3.16 0.32
C LEU A 455 -11.39 1.85 -0.39
N VAL A 456 -10.36 1.89 -1.23
CA VAL A 456 -9.82 0.70 -1.91
C VAL A 456 -8.43 0.37 -1.41
N GLU A 457 -8.09 -0.92 -1.38
CA GLU A 457 -6.74 -1.39 -1.13
C GLU A 457 -6.23 -2.21 -2.31
N ASP A 458 -5.12 -1.77 -2.91
CA ASP A 458 -4.54 -2.43 -4.08
C ASP A 458 -3.91 -3.78 -3.71
N LYS A 459 -3.08 -3.81 -2.66
CA LYS A 459 -2.32 -5.01 -2.24
C LYS A 459 -3.22 -6.12 -1.72
N ASN A 460 -4.35 -5.75 -1.09
CA ASN A 460 -5.31 -6.71 -0.53
C ASN A 460 -6.48 -6.96 -1.48
N GLN A 461 -6.59 -6.23 -2.60
CA GLN A 461 -7.66 -6.41 -3.59
C GLN A 461 -9.06 -6.24 -2.96
N THR A 462 -9.19 -5.25 -2.08
CA THR A 462 -10.41 -5.05 -1.28
C THR A 462 -11.02 -3.68 -1.53
N ILE A 463 -12.33 -3.62 -1.30
CA ILE A 463 -13.07 -2.38 -1.10
C ILE A 463 -13.67 -2.43 0.29
N ILE A 464 -13.41 -1.40 1.08
CA ILE A 464 -13.87 -1.27 2.45
C ILE A 464 -14.80 -0.07 2.55
N ARG A 465 -15.93 -0.29 3.23
CA ARG A 465 -16.85 0.76 3.64
C ARG A 465 -16.67 1.01 5.13
N ILE A 466 -16.38 2.26 5.49
CA ILE A 466 -16.36 2.73 6.87
C ILE A 466 -17.75 3.25 7.21
N ASP A 467 -18.34 2.70 8.26
CA ASP A 467 -19.68 3.04 8.74
C ASP A 467 -19.69 3.29 10.26
N ARG A 468 -20.85 3.73 10.79
CA ARG A 468 -21.08 3.92 12.23
C ARG A 468 -21.04 2.58 12.95
N ALA A 469 -20.46 2.59 14.14
CA ALA A 469 -20.55 1.51 15.12
C ALA A 469 -21.01 2.04 16.47
N ALA A 470 -21.71 1.19 17.24
CA ALA A 470 -21.97 1.44 18.64
C ALA A 470 -20.87 0.82 19.51
N GLY A 471 -20.51 1.49 20.60
CA GLY A 471 -19.60 0.95 21.61
C GLY A 471 -18.16 1.45 21.53
N ASP A 472 -17.33 0.84 22.37
CA ASP A 472 -15.91 1.15 22.51
C ASP A 472 -15.10 0.70 21.28
N PRO A 473 -13.92 1.30 21.03
CA PRO A 473 -13.05 0.85 19.95
C PRO A 473 -12.66 -0.63 20.17
N PRO A 474 -12.47 -1.41 19.09
CA PRO A 474 -12.01 -2.80 19.24
C PRO A 474 -10.66 -2.81 19.98
N PRO A 475 -10.42 -3.82 20.84
CA PRO A 475 -9.12 -3.94 21.50
C PRO A 475 -8.04 -4.07 20.42
N PRO A 476 -6.92 -3.33 20.53
CA PRO A 476 -5.86 -3.38 19.53
C PRO A 476 -5.31 -4.80 19.46
N LEU A 477 -5.13 -5.29 18.23
CA LEU A 477 -4.61 -6.62 17.98
C LEU A 477 -3.08 -6.65 18.10
N PRO A 478 -2.49 -7.80 18.52
CA PRO A 478 -1.06 -7.89 18.77
C PRO A 478 -0.23 -7.66 17.50
N CYS A 479 1.01 -7.24 17.72
CA CYS A 479 2.02 -7.14 16.67
C CYS A 479 2.74 -8.48 16.50
N ASP A 480 2.27 -9.30 15.58
CA ASP A 480 2.84 -10.63 15.32
C ASP A 480 4.08 -10.59 14.41
N THR A 481 4.93 -9.58 14.59
CA THR A 481 6.21 -9.50 13.86
C THR A 481 7.20 -10.54 14.43
N ARG A 482 8.06 -11.08 13.57
CA ARG A 482 9.13 -11.99 14.02
C ARG A 482 10.01 -11.31 15.07
N SER A 483 10.10 -11.88 16.26
CA SER A 483 10.96 -11.33 17.32
C SER A 483 12.44 -11.34 16.94
N GLN A 484 13.20 -10.45 17.58
CA GLN A 484 14.66 -10.42 17.40
C GLN A 484 15.31 -11.75 17.80
N ALA A 485 14.80 -12.43 18.84
CA ALA A 485 15.29 -13.74 19.24
C ALA A 485 15.12 -14.79 18.13
N LEU A 486 13.98 -14.78 17.44
CA LEU A 486 13.72 -15.70 16.33
C LEU A 486 14.55 -15.33 15.08
N ILE A 487 14.73 -14.03 14.79
CA ILE A 487 15.62 -13.55 13.73
C ILE A 487 17.06 -14.04 14.00
N ASP A 488 17.57 -13.85 15.21
CA ASP A 488 18.92 -14.28 15.59
C ASP A 488 19.08 -15.80 15.52
N GLN A 489 18.07 -16.56 15.92
CA GLN A 489 18.08 -18.02 15.80
C GLN A 489 18.22 -18.46 14.33
N LEU A 490 17.43 -17.88 13.43
CA LEU A 490 17.46 -18.20 11.99
C LEU A 490 18.76 -17.73 11.34
N ALA A 491 19.22 -16.53 11.68
CA ALA A 491 20.50 -16.01 11.20
C ALA A 491 21.67 -16.88 11.64
N ALA A 492 21.69 -17.31 12.91
CA ALA A 492 22.71 -18.22 13.43
C ALA A 492 22.63 -19.62 12.82
N PHE A 493 21.44 -20.07 12.39
CA PHE A 493 21.29 -21.34 11.66
C PHE A 493 21.88 -21.25 10.26
N VAL A 494 21.52 -20.22 9.49
CA VAL A 494 22.09 -19.94 8.16
C VAL A 494 23.61 -19.77 8.24
N ALA A 495 24.10 -19.05 9.26
CA ALA A 495 25.52 -18.83 9.49
C ALA A 495 26.28 -20.05 10.05
N ARG A 496 25.63 -21.18 10.33
CA ARG A 496 26.31 -22.44 10.70
C ARG A 496 26.39 -23.43 9.56
N ASP A 497 25.49 -23.35 8.59
CA ASP A 497 25.48 -24.24 7.42
C ASP A 497 26.34 -23.69 6.27
N ALA A 498 27.33 -24.46 5.83
CA ALA A 498 28.28 -24.01 4.80
C ALA A 498 27.60 -23.74 3.45
N GLN A 499 26.56 -24.50 3.09
CA GLN A 499 25.84 -24.31 1.84
C GLN A 499 24.96 -23.06 1.88
N ASN A 500 24.28 -22.82 2.99
CA ASN A 500 23.48 -21.62 3.19
C ASN A 500 24.34 -20.36 3.22
N LYS A 501 25.54 -20.40 3.82
CA LYS A 501 26.52 -19.30 3.71
C LYS A 501 26.82 -18.97 2.25
N ILE A 502 27.17 -19.98 1.45
CA ILE A 502 27.48 -19.78 0.03
C ILE A 502 26.28 -19.14 -0.70
N ARG A 503 25.05 -19.60 -0.42
CA ARG A 503 23.83 -19.05 -1.04
C ARG A 503 23.61 -17.59 -0.64
N LEU A 504 23.75 -17.29 0.64
CA LEU A 504 23.61 -15.94 1.17
C LEU A 504 24.66 -15.00 0.59
N THR A 505 25.94 -15.39 0.58
CA THR A 505 27.03 -14.60 -0.04
C THR A 505 26.77 -14.38 -1.53
N THR A 506 26.31 -15.41 -2.24
CA THR A 506 25.98 -15.32 -3.68
C THR A 506 24.84 -14.32 -3.91
N LEU A 507 23.79 -14.38 -3.10
CA LEU A 507 22.65 -13.47 -3.18
C LEU A 507 23.05 -12.05 -2.81
N ARG A 508 23.80 -11.85 -1.73
CA ARG A 508 24.27 -10.51 -1.36
C ARG A 508 25.07 -9.89 -2.50
N LYS A 509 26.11 -10.56 -2.99
CA LYS A 509 27.02 -9.99 -3.99
C LYS A 509 26.33 -9.72 -5.32
N ASN A 510 25.51 -10.67 -5.79
CA ASN A 510 25.00 -10.63 -7.16
C ASN A 510 23.58 -10.11 -7.28
N LEU A 511 22.80 -10.08 -6.18
CA LEU A 511 21.46 -9.51 -6.18
C LEU A 511 21.44 -8.19 -5.42
N VAL A 512 21.79 -8.24 -4.13
CA VAL A 512 21.59 -7.09 -3.23
C VAL A 512 22.52 -5.94 -3.59
N GLU A 513 23.84 -6.14 -3.59
CA GLU A 513 24.81 -5.09 -3.85
C GLU A 513 24.73 -4.53 -5.27
N LYS A 514 24.40 -5.37 -6.26
CA LYS A 514 24.29 -4.95 -7.67
C LYS A 514 22.99 -4.24 -8.00
N HIS A 515 21.86 -4.74 -7.48
CA HIS A 515 20.54 -4.37 -7.99
C HIS A 515 19.60 -3.81 -6.94
N CYS A 516 19.82 -4.09 -5.66
CA CYS A 516 18.90 -3.65 -4.61
C CYS A 516 19.39 -2.41 -3.87
N VAL A 517 20.69 -2.27 -3.60
CA VAL A 517 21.25 -1.14 -2.79
C VAL A 517 20.94 0.23 -3.40
N GLY A 518 20.73 0.31 -4.71
CA GLY A 518 20.31 1.55 -5.37
C GLY A 518 18.93 2.07 -4.93
N CYS A 519 18.04 1.20 -4.46
CA CYS A 519 16.70 1.56 -3.95
C CYS A 519 16.51 1.19 -2.47
N HIS A 520 17.35 0.30 -1.93
CA HIS A 520 17.30 -0.26 -0.58
C HIS A 520 18.61 0.01 0.15
N SER A 521 18.87 1.27 0.46
CA SER A 521 20.05 1.64 1.24
C SER A 521 19.95 1.17 2.71
N ASP A 522 18.77 0.75 3.14
CA ASP A 522 18.39 0.24 4.47
C ASP A 522 18.90 -1.17 4.76
N PHE A 523 19.51 -1.85 3.78
CA PHE A 523 20.29 -3.06 4.02
C PHE A 523 21.44 -2.85 5.02
N GLY A 524 21.82 -1.60 5.36
CA GLY A 524 22.78 -1.30 6.41
C GLY A 524 24.23 -1.69 6.07
N LEU A 525 24.51 -1.90 4.79
CA LEU A 525 25.84 -2.22 4.28
C LEU A 525 26.75 -1.00 4.36
N LYS A 526 27.88 -1.13 5.03
CA LYS A 526 28.88 -0.06 5.23
C LYS A 526 30.20 -0.42 4.55
N ALA A 527 30.91 0.61 4.09
CA ALA A 527 32.28 0.45 3.60
C ALA A 527 33.19 -0.09 4.73
N GLY A 528 34.03 -1.07 4.40
CA GLY A 528 34.96 -1.71 5.36
C GLY A 528 34.39 -2.86 6.20
N GLN A 529 33.10 -3.20 6.08
CA GLN A 529 32.54 -4.41 6.70
C GLN A 529 33.11 -5.69 6.07
N SER A 530 33.33 -6.72 6.90
CA SER A 530 33.71 -8.04 6.40
C SER A 530 32.56 -8.67 5.59
N ASP A 531 32.87 -9.56 4.65
CA ASP A 531 31.85 -10.26 3.85
C ASP A 531 30.84 -11.00 4.74
N ALA A 532 31.28 -11.54 5.88
CA ALA A 532 30.43 -12.24 6.84
C ALA A 532 29.46 -11.29 7.57
N ASP A 533 29.93 -10.10 7.97
CA ASP A 533 29.09 -9.09 8.62
C ASP A 533 28.04 -8.55 7.65
N LYS A 534 28.44 -8.34 6.38
CA LYS A 534 27.51 -7.92 5.33
C LYS A 534 26.43 -8.98 5.07
N ASP A 535 26.82 -10.24 4.97
CA ASP A 535 25.89 -11.36 4.82
C ASP A 535 24.88 -11.40 5.98
N ALA A 536 25.36 -11.28 7.21
CA ALA A 536 24.54 -11.26 8.41
C ALA A 536 23.58 -10.06 8.45
N THR A 537 24.03 -8.89 8.00
CA THR A 537 23.22 -7.67 7.94
C THR A 537 22.08 -7.81 6.93
N VAL A 538 22.38 -8.28 5.71
CA VAL A 538 21.38 -8.53 4.66
C VAL A 538 20.34 -9.56 5.09
N LEU A 539 20.77 -10.66 5.69
CA LEU A 539 19.84 -11.70 6.13
C LEU A 539 18.91 -11.20 7.24
N ARG A 540 19.42 -10.46 8.22
CA ARG A 540 18.61 -9.89 9.30
C ARG A 540 17.59 -8.90 8.75
N PHE A 541 18.00 -8.05 7.82
CA PHE A 541 17.10 -7.15 7.12
C PHE A 541 15.98 -7.93 6.42
N MET A 542 16.32 -8.93 5.59
CA MET A 542 15.31 -9.74 4.90
C MET A 542 14.35 -10.44 5.87
N LEU A 543 14.84 -10.93 7.02
CA LEU A 543 14.04 -11.60 8.04
C LEU A 543 13.18 -10.65 8.88
N SER A 544 13.56 -9.37 9.00
CA SER A 544 12.81 -8.35 9.73
C SER A 544 11.70 -7.72 8.88
N GLN A 545 11.82 -7.79 7.55
CA GLN A 545 10.75 -7.35 6.66
C GLN A 545 9.59 -8.35 6.70
N ASP A 546 8.47 -7.94 7.28
CA ASP A 546 7.28 -8.76 7.35
C ASP A 546 6.78 -9.13 5.94
N GLY A 547 6.40 -10.39 5.76
CA GLY A 547 5.93 -10.94 4.50
C GLY A 547 6.95 -11.08 3.35
N TRP A 548 8.21 -10.62 3.50
CA TRP A 548 9.22 -10.70 2.43
C TRP A 548 9.70 -12.13 2.18
N ILE A 549 10.15 -12.79 3.23
CA ILE A 549 10.57 -14.19 3.20
C ILE A 549 9.88 -14.96 4.31
N TYR A 550 9.55 -16.20 3.99
CA TYR A 550 8.95 -17.13 4.91
C TYR A 550 9.86 -18.34 5.04
N PRO A 551 10.69 -18.40 6.11
CA PRO A 551 11.68 -19.45 6.28
C PRO A 551 11.07 -20.86 6.14
N GLY A 552 11.61 -21.65 5.20
CA GLY A 552 11.11 -22.98 4.84
C GLY A 552 10.04 -23.02 3.73
N ASP A 553 9.51 -21.88 3.31
CA ASP A 553 8.50 -21.74 2.27
C ASP A 553 8.94 -20.74 1.19
N PRO A 554 9.65 -21.21 0.16
CA PRO A 554 10.19 -20.34 -0.87
C PRO A 554 9.13 -19.75 -1.80
N GLN A 555 7.88 -20.23 -1.77
CA GLN A 555 6.86 -19.83 -2.76
C GLN A 555 6.00 -18.65 -2.30
N SER A 556 5.88 -18.44 -0.99
CA SER A 556 4.87 -17.52 -0.46
C SER A 556 5.37 -16.09 -0.19
N GLY A 557 6.69 -15.87 -0.20
CA GLY A 557 7.28 -14.57 0.19
C GLY A 557 7.20 -13.51 -0.92
N LYS A 558 6.96 -12.25 -0.55
CA LYS A 558 6.93 -11.11 -1.49
C LYS A 558 8.26 -10.90 -2.22
N LEU A 559 9.38 -11.29 -1.62
CA LEU A 559 10.67 -11.21 -2.30
C LEU A 559 10.67 -12.05 -3.57
N ARG A 560 10.07 -13.25 -3.55
CA ARG A 560 9.99 -14.11 -4.73
C ARG A 560 9.13 -13.49 -5.83
N THR A 561 7.96 -12.96 -5.48
CA THR A 561 7.01 -12.39 -6.45
C THR A 561 7.63 -11.17 -7.13
N ARG A 562 8.22 -10.28 -6.35
CA ARG A 562 8.84 -9.04 -6.84
C ARG A 562 10.11 -9.28 -7.63
N LEU A 563 10.93 -10.27 -7.31
CA LEU A 563 12.13 -10.61 -8.10
C LEU A 563 11.81 -11.22 -9.48
N ARG A 564 10.55 -11.63 -9.70
CA ARG A 564 10.12 -12.35 -10.91
C ARG A 564 8.97 -11.69 -11.67
N GLY A 565 8.38 -10.64 -11.11
CA GLY A 565 7.22 -9.96 -11.70
C GLY A 565 5.99 -10.86 -11.70
N ILE A 566 5.83 -11.65 -10.64
CA ILE A 566 4.65 -12.52 -10.49
C ILE A 566 3.58 -11.71 -9.75
N GLY A 567 2.38 -11.64 -10.32
CA GLY A 567 1.26 -10.90 -9.74
C GLY A 567 1.33 -9.40 -10.03
N ALA A 568 0.62 -8.61 -9.23
CA ALA A 568 0.37 -7.19 -9.53
C ALA A 568 1.40 -6.22 -8.92
N GLU A 569 2.30 -6.69 -8.04
CA GLU A 569 3.30 -5.84 -7.37
C GLU A 569 4.41 -5.37 -8.33
N LYS A 570 5.00 -4.21 -8.04
CA LYS A 570 6.11 -3.66 -8.83
C LYS A 570 7.33 -4.58 -8.74
N LEU A 571 7.81 -5.00 -9.92
CA LEU A 571 9.03 -5.76 -10.09
C LEU A 571 10.24 -5.08 -9.42
N MET A 572 11.09 -5.87 -8.79
CA MET A 572 12.36 -5.44 -8.22
C MET A 572 13.51 -6.31 -8.75
N PRO A 573 14.62 -5.73 -9.22
CA PRO A 573 14.82 -4.29 -9.43
C PRO A 573 13.87 -3.74 -10.53
N PRO A 574 13.58 -2.43 -10.54
CA PRO A 574 12.89 -1.80 -11.67
C PRO A 574 13.62 -2.08 -12.99
N GLY A 575 12.88 -2.46 -14.05
CA GLY A 575 13.46 -2.89 -15.33
C GLY A 575 14.11 -4.29 -15.30
N GLY A 576 13.95 -5.02 -14.20
CA GLY A 576 14.55 -6.33 -13.96
C GLY A 576 14.03 -7.47 -14.84
N GLU A 577 12.98 -7.27 -15.64
CA GLU A 577 12.25 -8.31 -16.36
C GLU A 577 13.14 -8.99 -17.42
N ASN A 578 14.13 -8.26 -17.90
CA ASN A 578 15.08 -8.73 -18.88
C ASN A 578 16.34 -9.33 -18.24
N LEU A 579 16.60 -9.10 -16.94
CA LEU A 579 17.82 -9.62 -16.28
C LEU A 579 17.98 -11.14 -16.42
N PRO A 580 16.93 -11.99 -16.31
CA PRO A 580 17.06 -13.41 -16.58
C PRO A 580 17.55 -13.75 -18.00
N LYS A 581 17.35 -12.84 -18.97
CA LYS A 581 17.77 -12.99 -20.38
C LYS A 581 19.10 -12.28 -20.66
N THR A 582 19.36 -11.14 -20.02
CA THR A 582 20.48 -10.25 -20.35
C THR A 582 21.70 -10.42 -19.45
N GLU A 583 21.53 -10.88 -18.20
CA GLU A 583 22.63 -11.13 -17.28
C GLU A 583 22.84 -12.64 -17.10
N PRO A 584 23.96 -13.20 -17.61
CA PRO A 584 24.29 -14.61 -17.44
C PRO A 584 24.29 -15.02 -15.96
N GLY A 585 23.50 -16.05 -15.65
CA GLY A 585 23.39 -16.59 -14.28
C GLY A 585 22.31 -15.95 -13.41
N TYR A 586 21.62 -14.89 -13.85
CA TYR A 586 20.56 -14.25 -13.06
C TYR A 586 19.37 -15.20 -12.79
N ALA A 587 18.97 -16.03 -13.76
CA ALA A 587 17.93 -17.04 -13.53
C ALA A 587 18.34 -18.07 -12.44
N ALA A 588 19.62 -18.46 -12.39
CA ALA A 588 20.15 -19.34 -11.35
C ALA A 588 20.26 -18.63 -10.00
N LEU A 589 20.51 -17.31 -9.99
CA LEU A 589 20.48 -16.48 -8.79
C LEU A 589 19.08 -16.44 -8.16
N LEU A 590 18.03 -16.33 -8.98
CA LEU A 590 16.64 -16.42 -8.52
C LEU A 590 16.35 -17.80 -7.89
N ALA A 591 16.80 -18.88 -8.50
CA ALA A 591 16.69 -20.22 -7.92
C ALA A 591 17.50 -20.35 -6.61
N THR A 592 18.64 -19.67 -6.50
CA THR A 592 19.44 -19.61 -5.28
C THR A 592 18.69 -18.91 -4.14
N ALA A 593 17.91 -17.86 -4.44
CA ALA A 593 17.04 -17.19 -3.47
C ALA A 593 16.00 -18.16 -2.90
N ASP A 594 15.29 -18.88 -3.79
CA ASP A 594 14.31 -19.88 -3.39
C ASP A 594 14.97 -21.00 -2.56
N LEU A 595 16.15 -21.47 -2.94
CA LEU A 595 16.87 -22.49 -2.20
C LEU A 595 17.33 -22.01 -0.82
N LEU A 596 17.79 -20.76 -0.69
CA LEU A 596 18.12 -20.19 0.62
C LEU A 596 16.87 -20.15 1.51
N VAL A 597 15.74 -19.64 1.01
CA VAL A 597 14.48 -19.59 1.77
C VAL A 597 13.99 -20.99 2.15
N ALA A 598 14.10 -21.97 1.24
CA ALA A 598 13.71 -23.35 1.52
C ALA A 598 14.60 -24.05 2.55
N LYS A 599 15.86 -23.62 2.71
CA LYS A 599 16.89 -24.28 3.52
C LYS A 599 17.36 -23.46 4.71
N MET A 600 16.79 -22.29 4.98
CA MET A 600 17.14 -21.43 6.12
C MET A 600 16.43 -21.80 7.43
N VAL A 601 15.71 -22.92 7.48
CA VAL A 601 15.17 -23.49 8.71
C VAL A 601 15.72 -24.91 8.93
N PRO A 602 15.97 -25.31 10.19
CA PRO A 602 16.23 -26.71 10.49
C PRO A 602 14.97 -27.52 10.21
N GLY A 603 15.07 -28.69 9.58
CA GLY A 603 13.91 -29.59 9.50
C GLY A 603 13.70 -30.34 8.20
N THR A 604 12.61 -31.08 8.16
CA THR A 604 12.17 -31.87 7.00
C THR A 604 10.77 -31.43 6.58
N ARG A 605 10.55 -31.36 5.27
CA ARG A 605 9.22 -31.09 4.72
C ARG A 605 8.34 -32.33 4.93
N MET A 606 7.19 -32.11 5.56
CA MET A 606 6.19 -33.14 5.85
C MET A 606 4.85 -32.68 5.29
N ARG A 607 4.01 -33.59 4.83
CA ARG A 607 2.65 -33.34 4.39
C ARG A 607 1.67 -33.71 5.49
N VAL A 608 0.63 -32.91 5.68
CA VAL A 608 -0.51 -33.26 6.56
C VAL A 608 -1.30 -34.42 5.92
N LYS A 609 -1.53 -35.49 6.66
CA LYS A 609 -2.28 -36.68 6.22
C LYS A 609 -3.72 -36.33 5.80
N PHE A 610 -4.26 -37.07 4.83
CA PHE A 610 -5.68 -37.04 4.48
C PHE A 610 -6.57 -37.63 5.60
N GLY A 611 -7.74 -37.03 5.88
CA GLY A 611 -8.74 -37.50 6.86
C GLY A 611 -9.68 -36.41 7.40
N LEU A 612 -10.77 -36.77 8.11
CA LEU A 612 -11.73 -35.85 8.79
C LEU A 612 -11.39 -35.63 10.29
N PRO A 613 -11.83 -34.54 10.96
CA PRO A 613 -11.78 -33.14 10.51
C PRO A 613 -10.38 -32.55 10.79
N GLN A 614 -10.23 -31.26 10.51
CA GLN A 614 -8.98 -30.53 10.35
C GLN A 614 -7.97 -30.71 11.49
N ARG A 615 -6.68 -30.58 11.17
CA ARG A 615 -5.59 -30.87 12.11
C ARG A 615 -5.22 -29.61 12.87
N LYS A 616 -5.84 -29.46 14.04
CA LYS A 616 -5.48 -28.43 15.02
C LYS A 616 -3.98 -28.47 15.32
N PHE A 617 -3.39 -27.29 15.41
CA PHE A 617 -2.07 -27.10 15.94
C PHE A 617 -2.11 -26.12 17.11
N PHE A 618 -1.09 -26.21 17.95
CA PHE A 618 -1.11 -25.60 19.27
C PHE A 618 0.18 -24.84 19.51
N SER A 619 0.12 -23.90 20.45
CA SER A 619 1.29 -23.22 20.97
C SER A 619 2.06 -24.15 21.90
N LYS A 620 3.24 -23.69 22.34
CA LYS A 620 3.97 -24.32 23.43
C LYS A 620 3.11 -24.46 24.69
N ALA A 621 2.26 -23.47 24.98
CA ALA A 621 1.38 -23.43 26.15
C ALA A 621 0.06 -24.23 25.99
N ASN A 622 -0.07 -25.05 24.94
CA ASN A 622 -1.32 -25.77 24.58
C ASN A 622 -2.50 -24.89 24.18
N GLN A 623 -2.28 -23.59 23.89
CA GLN A 623 -3.30 -22.76 23.26
C GLN A 623 -3.54 -23.26 21.84
N GLU A 624 -4.81 -23.36 21.42
CA GLU A 624 -5.13 -23.70 20.04
C GLU A 624 -4.81 -22.51 19.13
N CYS A 625 -3.95 -22.75 18.15
CA CYS A 625 -3.48 -21.70 17.24
C CYS A 625 -4.22 -21.70 15.90
N GLY A 626 -5.03 -22.73 15.62
CA GLY A 626 -5.77 -22.88 14.37
C GLY A 626 -5.62 -24.27 13.76
N GLU A 627 -6.02 -24.42 12.50
CA GLU A 627 -6.22 -25.71 11.85
C GLU A 627 -5.57 -25.77 10.46
N ILE A 628 -4.65 -26.72 10.23
CA ILE A 628 -4.00 -26.87 8.91
C ILE A 628 -4.82 -27.80 8.03
N PRO A 629 -5.18 -27.38 6.79
CA PRO A 629 -5.86 -28.23 5.84
C PRO A 629 -5.06 -29.49 5.49
N VAL A 630 -5.80 -30.56 5.15
CA VAL A 630 -5.20 -31.81 4.69
C VAL A 630 -4.32 -31.59 3.46
N ALA A 631 -3.30 -32.44 3.29
CA ALA A 631 -2.34 -32.40 2.20
C ALA A 631 -1.44 -31.15 2.10
N LYS A 632 -1.55 -30.19 3.03
CA LYS A 632 -0.62 -29.05 3.08
C LYS A 632 0.77 -29.49 3.54
N VAL A 633 1.80 -28.88 2.95
CA VAL A 633 3.20 -29.18 3.27
C VAL A 633 3.65 -28.25 4.38
N VAL A 634 4.02 -28.83 5.51
CA VAL A 634 4.65 -28.15 6.64
C VAL A 634 6.15 -28.44 6.74
N VAL A 635 6.92 -27.52 7.34
CA VAL A 635 8.33 -27.78 7.65
C VAL A 635 8.50 -28.13 9.12
N VAL A 636 8.76 -29.40 9.40
CA VAL A 636 8.94 -29.93 10.76
C VAL A 636 10.39 -29.78 11.18
N THR A 637 10.62 -29.02 12.23
CA THR A 637 11.96 -28.63 12.69
C THR A 637 12.44 -29.47 13.85
N GLN A 638 11.51 -30.07 14.59
CA GLN A 638 11.81 -31.00 15.65
C GLN A 638 10.77 -32.12 15.65
N ARG A 639 11.21 -33.32 15.25
CA ARG A 639 10.40 -34.53 15.35
C ARG A 639 10.45 -35.00 16.80
N ASN A 640 9.33 -34.86 17.51
CA ASN A 640 9.18 -34.99 18.97
C ASN A 640 9.75 -33.77 19.65
N ALA A 641 8.93 -32.74 19.74
CA ALA A 641 9.24 -31.55 20.52
C ALA A 641 9.58 -31.96 21.96
N VAL A 642 10.77 -31.58 22.43
CA VAL A 642 11.27 -31.91 23.79
C VAL A 642 10.26 -31.49 24.85
N ASP A 643 9.65 -30.32 24.67
CA ASP A 643 8.68 -29.76 25.61
C ASP A 643 7.24 -30.27 25.37
N LYS A 644 7.02 -31.10 24.34
CA LYS A 644 5.68 -31.57 23.93
C LYS A 644 5.73 -32.94 23.24
N PRO A 645 5.89 -34.05 24.01
CA PRO A 645 5.95 -35.40 23.46
C PRO A 645 4.74 -35.75 22.59
N GLY A 646 4.96 -36.46 21.48
CA GLY A 646 3.90 -36.78 20.49
C GLY A 646 3.56 -35.65 19.52
N PHE A 647 4.18 -34.47 19.68
CA PHE A 647 4.05 -33.36 18.74
C PHE A 647 5.35 -33.10 17.98
N SER A 648 5.20 -32.53 16.79
CA SER A 648 6.26 -31.96 15.97
C SER A 648 6.17 -30.45 16.02
N ARG A 649 7.30 -29.78 16.30
CA ARG A 649 7.41 -28.33 16.08
C ARG A 649 7.56 -28.05 14.59
N PHE A 650 6.85 -27.05 14.06
CA PHE A 650 6.92 -26.66 12.66
C PHE A 650 6.95 -25.13 12.51
N PHE A 651 7.46 -24.64 11.38
CA PHE A 651 7.57 -23.19 11.10
C PHE A 651 6.51 -22.68 10.12
N ARG A 652 6.08 -23.48 9.12
CA ARG A 652 5.16 -23.06 8.06
C ARG A 652 4.35 -24.22 7.48
N PRO A 653 3.18 -23.97 6.85
CA PRO A 653 2.52 -22.67 6.74
C PRO A 653 1.53 -22.57 7.89
N ALA A 654 1.97 -22.16 9.08
CA ALA A 654 1.04 -21.92 10.18
C ALA A 654 0.20 -20.68 9.85
N ASP A 655 0.84 -19.64 9.31
CA ASP A 655 0.30 -18.28 9.28
C ASP A 655 -1.02 -18.11 8.51
N PRO A 656 -1.22 -18.73 7.34
CA PRO A 656 -2.52 -18.68 6.66
C PRO A 656 -3.64 -19.39 7.42
N TYR A 657 -3.30 -20.17 8.44
CA TYR A 657 -4.21 -20.98 9.24
C TYR A 657 -4.20 -20.60 10.73
N LEU A 658 -3.49 -19.53 11.11
CA LEU A 658 -3.51 -19.02 12.48
C LEU A 658 -4.88 -18.43 12.80
N ASN A 659 -5.36 -18.54 14.03
CA ASN A 659 -6.65 -17.97 14.46
C ASN A 659 -6.49 -16.60 15.15
N GLY A 660 -5.27 -16.07 15.27
CA GLY A 660 -4.98 -14.82 15.98
C GLY A 660 -4.62 -14.98 17.46
N GLU A 661 -4.69 -16.20 18.00
CA GLU A 661 -4.44 -16.46 19.42
C GLU A 661 -2.98 -16.86 19.73
N CYS A 662 -2.14 -16.98 18.70
CA CYS A 662 -0.78 -17.48 18.84
C CYS A 662 0.24 -16.63 18.08
N SER A 663 1.42 -16.50 18.69
CA SER A 663 2.56 -15.81 18.11
C SER A 663 3.61 -16.79 17.54
N ASP A 664 4.48 -16.29 16.66
CA ASP A 664 5.64 -17.04 16.15
C ASP A 664 6.61 -17.45 17.27
N ASP A 665 6.67 -16.66 18.35
CA ASP A 665 7.57 -16.87 19.49
C ASP A 665 7.17 -18.09 20.33
N ASP A 666 5.87 -18.34 20.45
CA ASP A 666 5.36 -19.53 21.13
C ASP A 666 5.66 -20.81 20.36
N GLY A 667 5.91 -20.69 19.06
CA GLY A 667 6.11 -21.80 18.13
C GLY A 667 4.85 -22.64 17.92
N TYR A 668 4.82 -23.35 16.79
CA TYR A 668 3.65 -24.12 16.38
C TYR A 668 3.90 -25.61 16.47
N PHE A 669 2.95 -26.33 17.07
CA PHE A 669 3.07 -27.75 17.37
C PHE A 669 1.87 -28.52 16.83
N ILE A 670 2.14 -29.48 15.95
CA ILE A 670 1.13 -30.38 15.38
C ILE A 670 1.43 -31.81 15.79
N ARG A 671 0.38 -32.58 16.06
CA ARG A 671 0.49 -34.00 16.41
C ARG A 671 1.19 -34.81 15.32
N GLN A 672 2.12 -35.67 15.70
CA GLN A 672 2.96 -36.41 14.76
C GLN A 672 2.19 -37.37 13.88
N GLU A 673 1.14 -37.98 14.43
CA GLU A 673 0.28 -38.90 13.72
C GLU A 673 -0.40 -38.24 12.52
N PHE A 674 -0.41 -36.91 12.43
CA PHE A 674 -0.97 -36.17 11.31
C PHE A 674 0.03 -35.89 10.19
N LEU A 675 1.29 -36.28 10.34
CA LEU A 675 2.36 -35.91 9.41
C LEU A 675 2.91 -37.13 8.67
N VAL A 676 3.21 -36.96 7.38
CA VAL A 676 3.95 -37.92 6.56
C VAL A 676 5.10 -37.22 5.83
N PRO A 677 6.25 -37.88 5.59
CA PRO A 677 7.33 -37.28 4.79
C PRO A 677 6.86 -36.87 3.39
N VAL A 678 7.33 -35.73 2.91
CA VAL A 678 7.26 -35.40 1.48
C VAL A 678 8.38 -36.19 0.81
N GLN A 679 8.00 -37.15 -0.04
CA GLN A 679 8.94 -37.91 -0.87
C GLN A 679 9.63 -37.02 -1.89
#